data_AF-A0A7Y6IQP2-F1
#
_entry.id   AF-A0A7Y6IQP2-F1
#
_cell.length_a   1.000
_cell.length_b   1.000
_cell.length_c   1.000
_cell.angle_alpha   90.00
_cell.angle_beta   90.00
_cell.angle_gamma   90.00
#
_symmetry.space_group_name_H-M   'P 1'
#
loop_
_entity.id
_entity.type
_entity.pdbx_description
1 polymer ?
#
loop_
_entity_poly.entity_id
_entity_poly.type
_entity_poly.pdbx_seq_one_letter_code
_entity_poly.pdbx_strand_id
1 'polypeptide(L)'
;MTNTVTGPEPAELADRQAGPLLAVWGAAATAGALARALAPPDAALPVPGSWGRLGPHAERALRAVRERAEAERGTPWPQPLASQYTRYFRDGNRTAYEAQVFERQDRLTRAVLMALATSGETGADGRISATGQADAAGLGDEAGLASPSGLSGGVPSGSPPPPGEASMGAGAPAARTPALPPKASSSPDGGAPGDDGRPLGDSATVHDGEASGDGGEAGAGPEAAERWVDEVADGMLLLCEQTTWCWPAHEDTCRPGGPVLPDTATPYLDLGAADVAAQLAWADHVLGDRLDARYPGLRERVRREVRARVLRPFTERRDWRWLGLDGDVHNWCPWICGNVLVTALRLGEPGEERAAQVAWAVEGLDRYLAALPEDGSIDEGYEYWWNGACRALEALDVLEHATSGALAAADVPVVRATLRFPHLMWLGGPWYLNVADARARPPAGQPWHVPYRWGRRLGEADALRHALARRAGGIAVTAELGRALRELADAEWWAVDDRPAPDDRPVDQDRAGRGAGVGEAPAVAAVWFPGTQVGIAREVAAGTRGLTLAVKGGHNGEHHNHNDVGSVVVAVDGVPALVDAGRPTYTAQTFGPDRYAIWTMQSTWHNVPEIRGTAQGQGPAFRARDVEVADEPGRFEARMDLAAAYPVPGLERWRRVARLDRRAALVTVEDAWTFAAGGEPSVLHYLLAGEVERHDDGRVVVRPPDGARAALVTWDPARATAALTVRTLEDPMLSEVWGERLTRLELRLPGTARGSFELRVEVHP
;
A
#
# COMPACT_ATOMS: atom_id res chain seq x y z
N MET A 1 19.80 17.19 28.16
CA MET A 1 21.05 16.82 27.46
C MET A 1 20.65 16.38 26.07
N THR A 2 20.82 17.29 25.12
CA THR A 2 20.57 17.09 23.69
C THR A 2 21.71 16.24 23.13
N ASN A 3 21.45 14.95 22.90
CA ASN A 3 22.31 14.16 22.03
C ASN A 3 21.97 14.57 20.60
N THR A 4 22.72 15.54 20.08
CA THR A 4 22.82 15.78 18.65
C THR A 4 23.50 14.55 18.06
N VAL A 5 22.70 13.62 17.54
CA VAL A 5 23.20 12.58 16.65
C VAL A 5 23.55 13.31 15.35
N THR A 6 24.81 13.66 15.18
CA THR A 6 25.34 14.05 13.87
C THR A 6 25.16 12.84 12.97
N GLY A 7 24.30 12.98 11.96
CA GLY A 7 24.19 11.99 10.89
C GLY A 7 25.54 11.79 10.20
N PRO A 8 25.72 10.67 9.47
CA PRO A 8 26.98 10.37 8.79
C PRO A 8 27.38 11.48 7.83
N GLU A 9 28.69 11.73 7.73
CA GLU A 9 29.28 12.71 6.81
C GLU A 9 28.98 12.31 5.35
N PRO A 10 28.88 13.25 4.39
CA PRO A 10 28.62 12.95 2.97
C PRO A 10 29.58 11.93 2.34
N ALA A 11 30.79 11.79 2.89
CA ALA A 11 31.78 10.81 2.49
C ALA A 11 31.42 9.35 2.89
N GLU A 12 30.64 9.15 3.96
CA GLU A 12 30.17 7.82 4.40
C GLU A 12 28.97 7.32 3.56
N LEU A 13 28.24 8.21 2.90
CA LEU A 13 27.23 7.84 1.88
C LEU A 13 27.86 7.30 0.58
N ALA A 14 29.09 7.72 0.27
CA ALA A 14 29.78 7.36 -0.97
C ALA A 14 30.35 5.93 -0.97
N ASP A 15 30.43 5.27 0.20
CA ASP A 15 30.97 3.91 0.35
C ASP A 15 29.89 2.81 0.36
N ARG A 16 28.63 3.18 0.08
CA ARG A 16 27.54 2.22 -0.05
C ARG A 16 27.60 1.56 -1.42
N GLN A 17 27.68 0.24 -1.42
CA GLN A 17 27.57 -0.56 -2.64
C GLN A 17 26.27 -0.19 -3.38
N ALA A 18 26.40 0.15 -4.65
CA ALA A 18 25.27 0.49 -5.51
C ALA A 18 24.23 -0.63 -5.47
N GLY A 19 22.96 -0.27 -5.25
CA GLY A 19 21.84 -1.19 -5.34
C GLY A 19 21.53 -1.56 -6.80
N PRO A 20 20.43 -2.32 -7.02
CA PRO A 20 20.15 -2.95 -8.30
C PRO A 20 19.84 -1.96 -9.43
N LEU A 21 19.28 -0.78 -9.14
CA LEU A 21 19.03 0.25 -10.15
C LEU A 21 20.35 0.93 -10.55
N LEU A 22 21.12 1.39 -9.57
CA LEU A 22 22.37 2.10 -9.82
C LEU A 22 23.43 1.19 -10.46
N ALA A 23 23.40 -0.13 -10.18
CA ALA A 23 24.22 -1.11 -10.86
C ALA A 23 23.93 -1.21 -12.37
N VAL A 24 22.65 -1.06 -12.78
CA VAL A 24 22.24 -1.11 -14.18
C VAL A 24 22.41 0.24 -14.89
N TRP A 25 22.06 1.33 -14.22
CA TRP A 25 22.05 2.67 -14.83
C TRP A 25 23.40 3.38 -14.79
N GLY A 26 24.24 3.06 -13.79
CA GLY A 26 25.56 3.67 -13.61
C GLY A 26 25.52 5.19 -13.68
N ALA A 27 26.39 5.77 -14.51
CA ALA A 27 26.53 7.23 -14.65
C ALA A 27 25.25 7.94 -15.15
N ALA A 28 24.31 7.23 -15.79
CA ALA A 28 23.06 7.81 -16.28
C ALA A 28 22.15 8.31 -15.15
N ALA A 29 22.27 7.73 -13.95
CA ALA A 29 21.50 8.11 -12.77
C ALA A 29 22.10 9.30 -12.00
N THR A 30 23.26 9.82 -12.40
CA THR A 30 23.88 10.97 -11.71
C THR A 30 23.07 12.25 -11.95
N ALA A 31 23.04 13.15 -10.94
CA ALA A 31 22.36 14.44 -11.07
C ALA A 31 22.82 15.23 -12.31
N GLY A 32 24.12 15.20 -12.64
CA GLY A 32 24.65 15.85 -13.83
C GLY A 32 24.15 15.23 -15.15
N ALA A 33 23.98 13.91 -15.22
CA ALA A 33 23.38 13.26 -16.39
C ALA A 33 21.88 13.55 -16.49
N LEU A 34 21.18 13.48 -15.35
CA LEU A 34 19.75 13.78 -15.25
C LEU A 34 19.42 15.22 -15.65
N ALA A 35 20.26 16.20 -15.30
CA ALA A 35 20.08 17.59 -15.71
C ALA A 35 20.00 17.76 -17.25
N ARG A 36 20.59 16.83 -18.02
CA ARG A 36 20.54 16.80 -19.48
C ARG A 36 19.47 15.86 -20.05
N ALA A 37 19.14 14.79 -19.33
CA ALA A 37 18.25 13.72 -19.82
C ALA A 37 16.78 13.95 -19.49
N LEU A 38 16.48 14.72 -18.42
CA LEU A 38 15.11 14.95 -17.99
C LEU A 38 14.33 15.80 -18.98
N ALA A 39 13.17 15.29 -19.39
CA ALA A 39 12.18 16.00 -20.18
C ALA A 39 11.75 17.32 -19.48
N PRO A 40 11.33 18.33 -20.26
CA PRO A 40 10.82 19.59 -19.68
C PRO A 40 9.57 19.33 -18.81
N PRO A 41 9.28 20.17 -17.81
CA PRO A 41 8.20 19.93 -16.86
C PRO A 41 6.82 19.66 -17.47
N ASP A 42 6.49 20.20 -18.64
CA ASP A 42 5.22 19.98 -19.35
C ASP A 42 5.12 18.61 -20.05
N ALA A 43 6.24 17.90 -20.23
CA ALA A 43 6.28 16.60 -20.91
C ALA A 43 6.83 15.46 -20.02
N ALA A 44 7.24 15.77 -18.80
CA ALA A 44 7.97 14.84 -17.95
C ALA A 44 7.10 13.78 -17.27
N LEU A 45 5.78 13.91 -17.29
CA LEU A 45 4.86 12.92 -16.72
C LEU A 45 4.22 12.06 -17.83
N PRO A 46 4.03 10.75 -17.59
CA PRO A 46 3.60 9.81 -18.62
C PRO A 46 2.07 9.76 -18.78
N VAL A 47 1.46 10.94 -18.89
CA VAL A 47 0.08 11.18 -19.34
C VAL A 47 0.07 12.48 -20.16
N PRO A 48 -0.88 12.69 -21.09
CA PRO A 48 -0.97 13.95 -21.82
C PRO A 48 -1.14 15.15 -20.87
N GLY A 49 -0.39 16.23 -21.09
CA GLY A 49 -0.55 17.50 -20.35
C GLY A 49 -1.79 18.28 -20.79
N SER A 50 -2.27 18.03 -22.01
CA SER A 50 -3.56 18.50 -22.49
C SER A 50 -4.34 17.32 -23.04
N TRP A 51 -5.56 17.13 -22.53
CA TRP A 51 -6.45 16.08 -22.98
C TRP A 51 -7.45 16.68 -23.96
N GLY A 52 -7.53 16.08 -25.15
CA GLY A 52 -8.68 16.29 -26.03
C GLY A 52 -9.93 15.61 -25.47
N ARG A 53 -10.94 15.41 -26.31
CA ARG A 53 -12.11 14.61 -25.94
C ARG A 53 -11.65 13.22 -25.47
N LEU A 54 -12.03 12.85 -24.25
CA LEU A 54 -11.76 11.52 -23.71
C LEU A 54 -12.39 10.44 -24.60
N GLY A 55 -11.74 9.28 -24.72
CA GLY A 55 -12.26 8.16 -25.50
C GLY A 55 -13.56 7.59 -24.91
N PRO A 56 -14.33 6.80 -25.69
CA PRO A 56 -15.62 6.24 -25.24
C PRO A 56 -15.54 5.43 -23.94
N HIS A 57 -14.39 4.81 -23.66
CA HIS A 57 -14.18 4.05 -22.41
C HIS A 57 -14.23 4.94 -21.16
N ALA A 58 -13.93 6.23 -21.29
CA ALA A 58 -13.87 7.16 -20.17
C ALA A 58 -15.24 7.38 -19.51
N GLU A 59 -16.33 7.36 -20.27
CA GLU A 59 -17.69 7.46 -19.73
C GLU A 59 -18.00 6.30 -18.79
N ARG A 60 -17.64 5.08 -19.20
CA ARG A 60 -17.76 3.89 -18.35
C ARG A 60 -16.82 3.98 -17.15
N ALA A 61 -15.54 4.29 -17.39
CA ALA A 61 -14.52 4.34 -16.36
C ALA A 61 -14.84 5.33 -15.24
N LEU A 62 -15.45 6.46 -15.57
CA LEU A 62 -15.72 7.57 -14.65
C LEU A 62 -17.15 7.61 -14.11
N ARG A 63 -18.01 6.61 -14.37
CA ARG A 63 -19.41 6.63 -13.96
C ARG A 63 -19.59 6.87 -12.45
N ALA A 64 -18.99 6.01 -11.62
CA ALA A 64 -19.10 6.12 -10.17
C ALA A 64 -18.43 7.42 -9.64
N VAL A 65 -17.32 7.83 -10.26
CA VAL A 65 -16.64 9.10 -9.97
C VAL A 65 -17.57 10.29 -10.22
N ARG A 66 -18.28 10.29 -11.35
CA ARG A 66 -19.22 11.34 -11.75
C ARG A 66 -20.40 11.41 -10.78
N GLU A 67 -21.05 10.28 -10.52
CA GLU A 67 -22.17 10.21 -9.58
C GLU A 67 -21.79 10.77 -8.21
N ARG A 68 -20.62 10.38 -7.68
CA ARG A 68 -20.13 10.88 -6.40
C ARG A 68 -19.77 12.36 -6.44
N ALA A 69 -19.07 12.82 -7.48
CA ALA A 69 -18.67 14.22 -7.63
C ALA A 69 -19.89 15.15 -7.72
N GLU A 70 -20.91 14.76 -8.48
CA GLU A 70 -22.14 15.54 -8.64
C GLU A 70 -22.93 15.61 -7.34
N ALA A 71 -22.98 14.53 -6.55
CA ALA A 71 -23.64 14.49 -5.25
C ALA A 71 -22.97 15.42 -4.21
N GLU A 72 -21.66 15.63 -4.31
CA GLU A 72 -20.89 16.48 -3.38
C GLU A 72 -20.83 17.94 -3.82
N ARG A 73 -21.08 18.22 -5.09
CA ARG A 73 -20.98 19.57 -5.64
C ARG A 73 -21.96 20.51 -4.94
N GLY A 74 -21.47 21.68 -4.52
CA GLY A 74 -22.25 22.63 -3.72
C GLY A 74 -22.37 22.29 -2.23
N THR A 75 -21.84 21.15 -1.77
CA THR A 75 -21.65 20.88 -0.34
C THR A 75 -20.34 21.51 0.16
N PRO A 76 -20.24 21.88 1.45
CA PRO A 76 -18.99 22.39 2.01
C PRO A 76 -17.82 21.41 1.85
N TRP A 77 -16.64 21.93 1.53
CA TRP A 77 -15.42 21.13 1.50
C TRP A 77 -15.07 20.59 2.90
N PRO A 78 -14.56 19.35 3.02
CA PRO A 78 -14.11 18.79 4.29
C PRO A 78 -13.08 19.69 4.99
N GLN A 79 -13.22 19.86 6.31
CA GLN A 79 -12.39 20.75 7.12
C GLN A 79 -11.72 19.98 8.28
N PRO A 80 -10.43 19.64 8.16
CA PRO A 80 -9.65 19.11 9.28
C PRO A 80 -9.52 20.16 10.38
N LEU A 81 -9.96 19.82 11.60
CA LEU A 81 -9.95 20.74 12.74
C LEU A 81 -8.77 20.48 13.67
N ALA A 82 -8.25 21.54 14.31
CA ALA A 82 -7.20 21.41 15.33
C ALA A 82 -7.63 20.51 16.51
N SER A 83 -8.92 20.54 16.90
CA SER A 83 -9.45 19.66 17.94
C SER A 83 -9.34 18.18 17.57
N GLN A 84 -9.47 17.84 16.29
CA GLN A 84 -9.31 16.48 15.76
C GLN A 84 -7.83 16.11 15.66
N TYR A 85 -6.98 17.00 15.13
CA TYR A 85 -5.53 16.78 15.01
C TYR A 85 -4.90 16.42 16.37
N THR A 86 -5.24 17.23 17.38
CA THR A 86 -4.66 17.11 18.73
C THR A 86 -5.12 15.86 19.48
N ARG A 87 -6.13 15.12 19.00
CA ARG A 87 -6.58 13.87 19.65
C ARG A 87 -5.49 12.81 19.63
N TYR A 88 -4.75 12.68 18.54
CA TYR A 88 -3.67 11.69 18.46
C TYR A 88 -2.68 11.81 19.63
N PHE A 89 -2.26 13.03 19.98
CA PHE A 89 -1.34 13.27 21.11
C PHE A 89 -1.99 13.18 22.50
N ARG A 90 -3.32 13.10 22.59
CA ARG A 90 -4.09 12.99 23.83
C ARG A 90 -4.52 11.56 24.13
N ASP A 91 -5.09 10.88 23.15
CA ASP A 91 -5.74 9.57 23.27
C ASP A 91 -5.34 8.58 22.16
N GLY A 92 -4.45 8.96 21.23
CA GLY A 92 -3.99 8.12 20.13
C GLY A 92 -4.97 8.03 18.94
N ASN A 93 -6.14 8.67 19.00
CA ASN A 93 -7.12 8.63 17.92
C ASN A 93 -6.76 9.66 16.82
N ARG A 94 -6.55 9.16 15.61
CA ARG A 94 -6.26 9.97 14.41
C ARG A 94 -7.38 9.98 13.36
N THR A 95 -8.31 9.04 13.47
CA THR A 95 -9.31 8.72 12.43
C THR A 95 -10.14 9.93 12.03
N ALA A 96 -10.62 10.72 13.00
CA ALA A 96 -11.49 11.87 12.71
C ALA A 96 -10.77 12.97 11.92
N TYR A 97 -9.47 13.16 12.16
CA TYR A 97 -8.67 14.15 11.42
C TYR A 97 -8.32 13.62 10.03
N GLU A 98 -7.76 12.42 9.97
CA GLU A 98 -7.31 11.80 8.72
C GLU A 98 -8.48 11.58 7.75
N ALA A 99 -9.67 11.20 8.22
CA ALA A 99 -10.86 11.09 7.38
C ALA A 99 -11.23 12.40 6.66
N GLN A 100 -11.07 13.56 7.32
CA GLN A 100 -11.31 14.86 6.69
C GLN A 100 -10.24 15.20 5.66
N VAL A 101 -8.99 14.82 5.92
CA VAL A 101 -7.86 15.01 4.98
C VAL A 101 -8.06 14.14 3.74
N PHE A 102 -8.36 12.85 3.92
CA PHE A 102 -8.57 11.92 2.81
C PHE A 102 -9.79 12.31 1.97
N GLU A 103 -10.93 12.64 2.59
CA GLU A 103 -12.11 13.06 1.84
C GLU A 103 -11.85 14.33 1.02
N ARG A 104 -11.04 15.27 1.54
CA ARG A 104 -10.63 16.47 0.79
C ARG A 104 -9.79 16.10 -0.43
N GLN A 105 -8.82 15.22 -0.27
CA GLN A 105 -7.97 14.76 -1.38
C GLN A 105 -8.81 14.00 -2.41
N ASP A 106 -9.68 13.08 -1.99
CA ASP A 106 -10.53 12.31 -2.89
C ASP A 106 -11.47 13.23 -3.68
N ARG A 107 -12.08 14.24 -3.03
CA ARG A 107 -12.92 15.23 -3.71
C ARG A 107 -12.15 16.02 -4.76
N LEU A 108 -10.91 16.43 -4.47
CA LEU A 108 -10.06 17.09 -5.46
C LEU A 108 -9.76 16.17 -6.65
N THR A 109 -9.44 14.89 -6.42
CA THR A 109 -9.25 13.93 -7.51
C THR A 109 -10.50 13.84 -8.39
N ARG A 110 -11.68 13.66 -7.78
CA ARG A 110 -12.95 13.60 -8.52
C ARG A 110 -13.19 14.87 -9.34
N ALA A 111 -12.96 16.05 -8.76
CA ALA A 111 -13.14 17.34 -9.44
C ALA A 111 -12.20 17.48 -10.66
N VAL A 112 -10.93 17.06 -10.54
CA VAL A 112 -9.97 17.07 -11.65
C VAL A 112 -10.44 16.15 -12.79
N LEU A 113 -10.86 14.92 -12.45
CA LEU A 113 -11.36 13.97 -13.44
C LEU A 113 -12.63 14.48 -14.14
N MET A 114 -13.54 15.15 -13.41
CA MET A 114 -14.73 15.76 -14.01
C MET A 114 -14.40 16.96 -14.89
N ALA A 115 -13.44 17.81 -14.48
CA ALA A 115 -12.98 18.91 -15.31
C ALA A 115 -12.40 18.41 -16.64
N LEU A 116 -11.69 17.27 -16.65
CA LEU A 116 -11.20 16.64 -17.87
C LEU A 116 -12.35 16.06 -18.72
N ALA A 117 -13.25 15.30 -18.10
CA ALA A 117 -14.34 14.63 -18.82
C ALA A 117 -15.34 15.60 -19.47
N THR A 118 -15.58 16.76 -18.86
CA THR A 118 -16.51 17.78 -19.37
C THR A 118 -15.88 18.72 -20.42
N SER A 119 -14.56 18.71 -20.57
CA SER A 119 -13.87 19.54 -21.58
C SER A 119 -13.98 19.00 -23.00
N GLY A 120 -14.46 17.75 -23.17
CA GLY A 120 -14.61 17.11 -24.48
C GLY A 120 -15.81 17.59 -25.30
N GLU A 121 -16.72 18.38 -24.72
CA GLU A 121 -17.95 18.85 -25.39
C GLU A 121 -17.77 20.16 -26.15
N THR A 122 -16.66 20.88 -25.94
CA THR A 122 -16.36 22.12 -26.67
C THR A 122 -15.69 21.87 -28.03
N GLY A 123 -16.52 21.65 -29.06
CA GLY A 123 -16.31 22.14 -30.43
C GLY A 123 -15.41 21.33 -31.36
N ALA A 124 -16.03 20.62 -32.32
CA ALA A 124 -15.39 20.09 -33.52
C ALA A 124 -15.20 21.14 -34.65
N ASP A 125 -15.06 22.43 -34.32
CA ASP A 125 -14.80 23.49 -35.30
C ASP A 125 -13.51 24.25 -34.99
N GLY A 126 -12.39 23.52 -35.05
CA GLY A 126 -11.07 24.11 -35.21
C GLY A 126 -10.90 24.66 -36.63
N ARG A 127 -11.47 25.83 -36.93
CA ARG A 127 -11.04 26.69 -38.04
C ARG A 127 -10.56 28.02 -37.50
N ILE A 128 -9.30 28.08 -37.09
CA ILE A 128 -8.54 29.32 -37.22
C ILE A 128 -8.03 29.36 -38.66
N SER A 129 -8.72 30.15 -39.47
CA SER A 129 -8.36 30.44 -40.86
C SER A 129 -7.00 31.13 -40.92
N ALA A 130 -6.03 30.45 -41.52
CA ALA A 130 -4.88 31.06 -42.15
C ALA A 130 -5.30 31.61 -43.53
N THR A 131 -5.15 32.92 -43.72
CA THR A 131 -4.96 33.69 -44.98
C THR A 131 -5.11 35.17 -44.58
N GLY A 132 -4.20 36.12 -44.81
CA GLY A 132 -3.06 36.21 -45.70
C GLY A 132 -3.24 37.48 -46.54
N GLN A 133 -2.54 38.57 -46.23
CA GLN A 133 -2.11 39.53 -47.25
C GLN A 133 -0.99 40.46 -46.75
N ALA A 134 0.05 40.47 -47.58
CA ALA A 134 1.21 41.33 -47.50
C ALA A 134 0.83 42.78 -47.83
N ASP A 135 1.54 43.72 -47.21
CA ASP A 135 1.95 44.94 -47.92
C ASP A 135 3.38 45.27 -47.50
N ALA A 136 4.24 45.38 -48.52
CA ALA A 136 5.63 45.79 -48.44
C ALA A 136 5.77 47.17 -49.07
N ALA A 137 6.22 48.15 -48.29
CA ALA A 137 6.93 49.37 -48.68
C ALA A 137 7.34 50.06 -47.37
N GLY A 138 8.56 50.48 -47.08
CA GLY A 138 9.80 50.66 -47.83
C GLY A 138 10.59 51.75 -47.09
N LEU A 139 11.93 51.64 -47.11
CA LEU A 139 12.92 52.69 -46.78
C LEU A 139 13.06 53.00 -45.26
N GLY A 140 14.25 53.10 -44.66
CA GLY A 140 15.62 53.09 -45.18
C GLY A 140 16.65 53.04 -44.04
N ASP A 141 17.91 52.94 -44.45
CA ASP A 141 19.15 53.00 -43.67
C ASP A 141 19.16 54.01 -42.51
N GLU A 142 19.86 53.69 -41.41
CA GLU A 142 21.20 54.25 -41.16
C GLU A 142 21.87 53.64 -39.90
N ALA A 143 23.18 53.52 -40.01
CA ALA A 143 24.14 53.07 -39.01
C ALA A 143 24.33 54.07 -37.86
N GLY A 144 24.86 53.63 -36.72
CA GLY A 144 25.32 54.58 -35.70
C GLY A 144 25.78 53.99 -34.38
N LEU A 145 27.06 53.65 -34.32
CA LEU A 145 27.93 53.48 -33.15
C LEU A 145 27.60 54.41 -31.94
N ALA A 146 27.76 53.88 -30.73
CA ALA A 146 28.65 54.38 -29.65
C ALA A 146 28.05 54.26 -28.22
N SER A 147 28.71 53.46 -27.37
CA SER A 147 28.93 53.81 -25.95
C SER A 147 30.06 54.86 -25.89
N PRO A 148 30.21 55.68 -24.82
CA PRO A 148 30.76 55.18 -23.55
C PRO A 148 30.37 55.94 -22.25
N SER A 149 30.73 55.33 -21.10
CA SER A 149 31.19 55.94 -19.82
C SER A 149 30.20 56.85 -19.04
N GLY A 150 30.12 56.84 -17.70
CA GLY A 150 30.90 56.24 -16.60
C GLY A 150 30.52 56.94 -15.28
N LEU A 151 31.20 56.53 -14.19
CA LEU A 151 31.26 57.14 -12.83
C LEU A 151 30.11 56.77 -11.85
N SER A 152 30.30 56.59 -10.53
CA SER A 152 31.44 56.32 -9.63
C SER A 152 30.90 56.30 -8.18
N GLY A 153 31.52 55.51 -7.29
CA GLY A 153 31.49 55.70 -5.82
C GLY A 153 30.43 54.88 -5.08
N GLY A 154 30.68 54.24 -3.93
CA GLY A 154 31.82 54.18 -3.02
C GLY A 154 31.36 53.41 -1.76
N VAL A 155 32.22 52.55 -1.23
CA VAL A 155 32.10 51.72 -0.02
C VAL A 155 32.67 52.55 1.18
N PRO A 156 32.25 52.39 2.47
CA PRO A 156 32.89 51.39 3.35
C PRO A 156 32.08 50.78 4.54
N SER A 157 32.35 49.48 4.74
CA SER A 157 32.56 48.67 5.97
C SER A 157 32.21 49.15 7.39
N GLY A 158 31.78 48.20 8.24
CA GLY A 158 32.01 48.23 9.70
C GLY A 158 31.47 47.02 10.50
N SER A 159 32.36 46.11 10.93
CA SER A 159 32.26 45.29 12.18
C SER A 159 33.24 45.91 13.21
N PRO A 160 33.14 45.77 14.57
CA PRO A 160 33.32 44.53 15.39
C PRO A 160 32.60 44.58 16.80
N PRO A 161 33.03 43.93 17.93
CA PRO A 161 33.00 42.49 18.32
C PRO A 161 32.42 42.24 19.79
N PRO A 162 32.83 41.26 20.66
CA PRO A 162 31.91 40.52 21.57
C PRO A 162 32.16 40.75 23.09
N PRO A 163 31.42 40.05 23.99
CA PRO A 163 32.07 39.22 25.05
C PRO A 163 31.22 37.96 25.39
N GLY A 164 31.61 36.92 26.14
CA GLY A 164 32.75 36.59 26.99
C GLY A 164 32.38 35.31 27.80
N GLU A 165 33.36 34.45 28.08
CA GLU A 165 33.22 33.17 28.81
C GLU A 165 33.00 33.33 30.32
N ALA A 166 32.32 32.35 30.95
CA ALA A 166 32.51 32.02 32.36
C ALA A 166 32.25 30.51 32.62
N SER A 167 33.31 29.83 33.07
CA SER A 167 33.31 28.47 33.62
C SER A 167 32.83 28.47 35.08
N MET A 168 32.16 27.40 35.55
CA MET A 168 32.21 26.89 36.95
C MET A 168 31.62 25.46 37.09
N GLY A 169 32.51 24.52 37.41
CA GLY A 169 32.44 23.39 38.37
C GLY A 169 31.16 22.59 38.67
N ALA A 170 31.22 21.30 38.29
CA ALA A 170 31.03 20.06 39.07
C ALA A 170 29.83 19.84 40.04
N GLY A 171 29.16 18.69 39.85
CA GLY A 171 28.39 17.99 40.90
C GLY A 171 27.36 16.98 40.37
N ALA A 172 27.72 15.70 40.27
CA ALA A 172 26.79 14.59 40.10
C ALA A 172 26.01 14.32 41.42
N PRO A 173 24.82 13.68 41.41
CA PRO A 173 24.76 12.22 41.29
C PRO A 173 23.57 11.66 40.48
N ALA A 174 23.71 10.38 40.11
CA ALA A 174 22.74 9.55 39.42
C ALA A 174 21.39 9.43 40.16
N ALA A 175 20.29 9.53 39.41
CA ALA A 175 18.95 9.19 39.88
C ALA A 175 18.19 8.39 38.80
N ARG A 176 17.60 7.29 39.27
CA ARG A 176 16.81 6.28 38.57
C ARG A 176 15.62 6.92 37.84
N THR A 177 15.38 6.51 36.60
CA THR A 177 14.14 6.81 35.87
C THR A 177 12.99 5.99 36.46
N PRO A 178 11.89 6.60 36.94
CA PRO A 178 10.74 5.87 37.42
C PRO A 178 9.85 5.43 36.25
N ALA A 179 9.31 4.21 36.37
CA ALA A 179 8.27 3.69 35.50
C ALA A 179 7.03 4.61 35.52
N LEU A 180 6.46 4.88 34.34
CA LEU A 180 5.18 5.57 34.19
C LEU A 180 4.02 4.59 34.43
N PRO A 181 2.93 5.02 35.09
CA PRO A 181 1.82 4.14 35.45
C PRO A 181 0.87 3.87 34.27
N PRO A 182 0.12 2.76 34.29
CA PRO A 182 -0.83 2.41 33.22
C PRO A 182 -2.02 3.37 33.23
N LYS A 183 -2.41 3.88 32.06
CA LYS A 183 -3.60 4.73 31.90
C LYS A 183 -4.81 3.87 31.52
N ALA A 184 -5.89 4.07 32.27
CA ALA A 184 -7.17 3.40 32.15
C ALA A 184 -7.94 3.81 30.87
N SER A 185 -8.75 2.86 30.40
CA SER A 185 -9.54 2.80 29.17
C SER A 185 -10.78 3.70 29.14
N SER A 186 -11.12 4.22 27.95
CA SER A 186 -12.52 4.46 27.53
C SER A 186 -12.61 4.59 26.00
N SER A 187 -13.28 3.64 25.35
CA SER A 187 -13.61 3.60 23.91
C SER A 187 -14.73 4.59 23.53
N PRO A 188 -14.87 4.93 22.23
CA PRO A 188 -16.20 4.76 21.64
C PRO A 188 -16.23 4.26 20.18
N ASP A 189 -17.30 3.52 19.91
CA ASP A 189 -17.83 2.98 18.65
C ASP A 189 -18.14 4.02 17.56
N GLY A 190 -18.23 3.55 16.32
CA GLY A 190 -18.86 4.24 15.19
C GLY A 190 -19.43 3.23 14.20
N GLY A 191 -20.71 2.88 14.37
CA GLY A 191 -21.48 2.00 13.49
C GLY A 191 -22.10 2.73 12.28
N ALA A 192 -22.35 1.96 11.21
CA ALA A 192 -23.07 2.35 10.00
C ALA A 192 -24.55 2.66 10.27
N PRO A 193 -25.24 3.49 9.46
CA PRO A 193 -26.65 3.79 9.67
C PRO A 193 -27.54 2.74 8.99
N GLY A 194 -28.43 2.14 9.79
CA GLY A 194 -29.57 1.34 9.36
C GLY A 194 -30.88 2.10 9.56
N ASP A 195 -31.84 1.72 8.72
CA ASP A 195 -33.15 2.30 8.46
C ASP A 195 -34.20 2.17 9.59
N ASP A 196 -35.29 2.93 9.44
CA ASP A 196 -36.61 2.89 10.06
C ASP A 196 -36.90 3.50 11.46
N GLY A 197 -37.81 4.49 11.48
CA GLY A 197 -38.53 4.92 12.67
C GLY A 197 -39.32 6.24 12.55
N ARG A 198 -40.59 6.16 12.12
CA ARG A 198 -41.59 7.25 12.11
C ARG A 198 -41.73 7.96 13.48
N PRO A 199 -42.24 9.21 13.48
CA PRO A 199 -43.56 9.40 14.10
C PRO A 199 -44.53 10.32 13.35
N LEU A 200 -45.81 10.08 13.62
CA LEU A 200 -47.00 10.94 13.47
C LEU A 200 -46.65 12.36 13.96
N GLY A 201 -47.05 13.50 13.38
CA GLY A 201 -48.17 13.85 12.53
C GLY A 201 -48.67 15.19 13.07
N ASP A 202 -48.53 16.29 12.32
CA ASP A 202 -49.48 17.40 12.41
C ASP A 202 -49.42 18.31 11.18
N SER A 203 -50.60 18.74 10.80
CA SER A 203 -51.00 19.35 9.53
C SER A 203 -50.62 20.83 9.40
N ALA A 204 -50.17 21.23 8.21
CA ALA A 204 -50.49 22.54 7.63
C ALA A 204 -50.46 22.47 6.10
N THR A 205 -51.61 22.74 5.51
CA THR A 205 -51.93 22.73 4.09
C THR A 205 -51.51 24.01 3.34
N VAL A 206 -51.44 23.86 2.01
CA VAL A 206 -51.64 24.85 0.92
C VAL A 206 -50.39 25.61 0.40
N HIS A 207 -49.88 25.21 -0.78
CA HIS A 207 -50.20 25.84 -2.07
C HIS A 207 -49.54 25.11 -3.24
N ASP A 208 -50.36 24.49 -4.09
CA ASP A 208 -49.98 24.01 -5.41
C ASP A 208 -49.63 25.19 -6.33
N GLY A 209 -48.48 25.08 -6.98
CA GLY A 209 -48.07 25.88 -8.12
C GLY A 209 -47.50 24.94 -9.18
N GLU A 210 -48.37 24.46 -10.05
CA GLU A 210 -48.00 23.72 -11.27
C GLU A 210 -47.13 24.61 -12.16
N ALA A 211 -45.88 24.20 -12.38
CA ALA A 211 -45.10 24.63 -13.54
C ALA A 211 -44.70 23.36 -14.31
N SER A 212 -45.43 23.16 -15.40
CA SER A 212 -45.19 22.20 -16.47
C SER A 212 -43.72 22.18 -16.91
N GLY A 213 -43.07 21.04 -16.69
CA GLY A 213 -41.76 20.74 -17.27
C GLY A 213 -41.92 20.41 -18.75
N ASP A 214 -41.44 21.30 -19.60
CA ASP A 214 -41.12 21.00 -20.99
C ASP A 214 -39.69 20.44 -21.06
N GLY A 215 -39.53 19.39 -21.85
CA GLY A 215 -38.30 18.66 -22.00
C GLY A 215 -37.24 19.47 -22.74
N GLY A 216 -36.00 19.30 -22.32
CA GLY A 216 -34.84 19.79 -23.05
C GLY A 216 -33.58 19.17 -22.49
N GLU A 217 -33.03 18.20 -23.22
CA GLU A 217 -31.63 17.80 -23.12
C GLU A 217 -30.75 19.05 -23.33
N ALA A 218 -30.43 19.76 -22.24
CA ALA A 218 -29.42 20.79 -22.26
C ALA A 218 -28.07 20.10 -22.25
N GLY A 219 -27.44 19.98 -23.42
CA GLY A 219 -26.04 19.56 -23.55
C GLY A 219 -25.18 20.36 -22.56
N ALA A 220 -24.35 19.67 -21.78
CA ALA A 220 -23.47 20.30 -20.82
C ALA A 220 -22.51 21.25 -21.58
N GLY A 221 -22.77 22.56 -21.45
CA GLY A 221 -22.02 23.58 -22.17
C GLY A 221 -20.67 23.93 -21.52
N PRO A 222 -19.92 24.90 -22.11
CA PRO A 222 -18.66 25.42 -21.57
C PRO A 222 -18.73 25.81 -20.08
N GLU A 223 -19.89 26.34 -19.63
CA GLU A 223 -20.12 26.72 -18.24
C GLU A 223 -20.04 25.55 -17.26
N ALA A 224 -20.42 24.33 -17.67
CA ALA A 224 -20.33 23.15 -16.81
C ALA A 224 -18.87 22.72 -16.60
N ALA A 225 -18.06 22.78 -17.66
CA ALA A 225 -16.63 22.50 -17.59
C ALA A 225 -15.87 23.53 -16.76
N GLU A 226 -16.26 24.81 -16.84
CA GLU A 226 -15.69 25.88 -16.02
C GLU A 226 -15.99 25.72 -14.53
N ARG A 227 -17.21 25.31 -14.16
CA ARG A 227 -17.56 25.05 -12.75
C ARG A 227 -16.71 23.96 -12.12
N TRP A 228 -16.28 22.95 -12.89
CA TRP A 228 -15.35 21.95 -12.36
C TRP A 228 -13.93 22.48 -12.19
N VAL A 229 -13.50 23.44 -13.01
CA VAL A 229 -12.21 24.14 -12.77
C VAL A 229 -12.28 24.97 -11.49
N ASP A 230 -13.45 25.56 -11.18
CA ASP A 230 -13.67 26.27 -9.90
C ASP A 230 -13.49 25.33 -8.70
N GLU A 231 -14.14 24.17 -8.72
CA GLU A 231 -13.99 23.16 -7.66
C GLU A 231 -12.54 22.67 -7.52
N VAL A 232 -11.82 22.52 -8.64
CA VAL A 232 -10.39 22.18 -8.61
C VAL A 232 -9.57 23.30 -7.96
N ALA A 233 -9.81 24.56 -8.32
CA ALA A 233 -9.10 25.70 -7.76
C ALA A 233 -9.34 25.83 -6.25
N ASP A 234 -10.58 25.65 -5.79
CA ASP A 234 -10.95 25.65 -4.37
C ASP A 234 -10.21 24.55 -3.60
N GLY A 235 -10.23 23.30 -4.10
CA GLY A 235 -9.54 22.18 -3.48
C GLY A 235 -8.01 22.40 -3.41
N MET A 236 -7.41 22.88 -4.49
CA MET A 236 -5.97 23.18 -4.55
C MET A 236 -5.58 24.30 -3.56
N LEU A 237 -6.38 25.36 -3.47
CA LEU A 237 -6.14 26.45 -2.52
C LEU A 237 -6.31 25.98 -1.07
N LEU A 238 -7.35 25.18 -0.78
CA LEU A 238 -7.56 24.62 0.56
C LEU A 238 -6.41 23.72 1.02
N LEU A 239 -5.79 22.96 0.11
CA LEU A 239 -4.56 22.23 0.41
C LEU A 239 -3.40 23.19 0.69
N CYS A 240 -3.24 24.24 -0.09
CA CYS A 240 -2.20 25.26 0.13
C CYS A 240 -2.35 25.98 1.50
N GLU A 241 -3.58 26.23 1.95
CA GLU A 241 -3.87 26.89 3.23
C GLU A 241 -3.88 25.94 4.45
N GLN A 242 -3.79 24.62 4.23
CA GLN A 242 -3.69 23.67 5.33
C GLN A 242 -2.38 23.88 6.10
N THR A 243 -2.42 23.97 7.44
CA THR A 243 -1.24 24.29 8.27
C THR A 243 -0.08 23.30 8.08
N THR A 244 -0.39 22.00 7.97
CA THR A 244 0.59 20.94 7.70
C THR A 244 -0.02 19.93 6.73
N TRP A 245 0.80 19.28 5.91
CA TRP A 245 0.39 18.10 5.14
C TRP A 245 0.81 16.80 5.81
N CYS A 246 1.60 16.88 6.89
CA CYS A 246 2.00 15.72 7.67
C CYS A 246 0.81 15.17 8.47
N TRP A 247 0.64 13.86 8.46
CA TRP A 247 -0.34 13.22 9.33
C TRP A 247 0.09 13.31 10.79
N PRO A 248 -0.86 13.47 11.74
CA PRO A 248 -0.54 13.66 13.15
C PRO A 248 0.29 12.51 13.73
N ALA A 249 0.12 11.30 13.21
CA ALA A 249 0.88 10.13 13.65
C ALA A 249 2.37 10.15 13.25
N HIS A 250 2.75 10.99 12.30
CA HIS A 250 4.10 11.06 11.75
C HIS A 250 4.84 12.34 12.15
N GLU A 251 4.12 13.29 12.76
CA GLU A 251 4.64 14.59 13.15
C GLU A 251 5.67 14.48 14.28
N ASP A 252 6.89 14.97 14.04
CA ASP A 252 8.04 14.85 14.96
C ASP A 252 8.15 16.02 15.96
N THR A 253 7.46 17.14 15.71
CA THR A 253 7.46 18.30 16.60
C THR A 253 6.45 18.21 17.73
N CYS A 254 5.44 17.34 17.59
CA CYS A 254 4.33 17.19 18.51
C CYS A 254 4.50 15.99 19.45
N ARG A 255 4.04 16.11 20.70
CA ARG A 255 4.13 15.01 21.69
C ARG A 255 3.14 15.15 22.86
N PRO A 256 2.74 14.03 23.49
CA PRO A 256 1.94 14.06 24.72
C PRO A 256 2.60 14.91 25.82
N GLY A 257 1.85 15.85 26.39
CA GLY A 257 2.36 16.77 27.42
C GLY A 257 3.28 17.88 26.91
N GLY A 258 3.46 18.01 25.59
CA GLY A 258 4.22 19.09 24.94
C GLY A 258 3.38 19.84 23.90
N PRO A 259 4.03 20.47 22.90
CA PRO A 259 3.33 21.01 21.74
C PRO A 259 2.49 19.94 21.05
N VAL A 260 1.31 20.33 20.57
CA VAL A 260 0.35 19.43 19.88
C VAL A 260 -0.12 20.02 18.55
N LEU A 261 0.50 21.12 18.13
CA LEU A 261 0.29 21.74 16.82
C LEU A 261 1.63 21.73 16.07
N PRO A 262 1.60 21.46 14.75
CA PRO A 262 2.80 21.33 13.94
C PRO A 262 3.55 22.67 13.84
N ASP A 263 4.88 22.62 13.82
CA ASP A 263 5.72 23.79 13.54
C ASP A 263 5.85 23.98 12.02
N THR A 264 5.27 25.06 11.50
CA THR A 264 5.29 25.37 10.07
C THR A 264 6.68 25.80 9.56
N ALA A 265 7.62 26.13 10.46
CA ALA A 265 8.99 26.45 10.08
C ALA A 265 9.82 25.19 9.80
N THR A 266 9.42 24.03 10.31
CA THR A 266 10.13 22.75 10.16
C THR A 266 9.18 21.67 9.63
N PRO A 267 8.74 21.76 8.36
CA PRO A 267 7.80 20.79 7.81
C PRO A 267 8.40 19.37 7.80
N TYR A 268 7.55 18.40 8.07
CA TYR A 268 7.88 16.99 7.99
C TYR A 268 7.36 16.40 6.67
N LEU A 269 8.25 15.73 5.93
CA LEU A 269 7.89 15.01 4.71
C LEU A 269 7.55 13.57 5.08
N ASP A 270 6.25 13.28 5.20
CA ASP A 270 5.72 11.94 5.39
C ASP A 270 4.90 11.47 4.16
N LEU A 271 4.16 10.37 4.34
CA LEU A 271 3.23 9.84 3.34
C LEU A 271 2.21 10.88 2.86
N GLY A 272 1.61 11.65 3.78
CA GLY A 272 0.59 12.65 3.47
C GLY A 272 1.15 13.86 2.73
N ALA A 273 2.28 14.41 3.19
CA ALA A 273 2.95 15.53 2.54
C ALA A 273 3.41 15.20 1.12
N ALA A 274 3.94 13.99 0.91
CA ALA A 274 4.34 13.53 -0.41
C ALA A 274 3.12 13.38 -1.34
N ASP A 275 2.05 12.73 -0.86
CA ASP A 275 0.83 12.49 -1.64
C ASP A 275 0.13 13.80 -2.06
N VAL A 276 -0.03 14.76 -1.13
CA VAL A 276 -0.59 16.09 -1.45
C VAL A 276 0.23 16.81 -2.52
N ALA A 277 1.57 16.78 -2.43
CA ALA A 277 2.42 17.44 -3.40
C ALA A 277 2.36 16.77 -4.79
N ALA A 278 2.23 15.44 -4.85
CA ALA A 278 2.04 14.72 -6.10
C ALA A 278 0.65 14.97 -6.70
N GLN A 279 -0.41 15.03 -5.88
CA GLN A 279 -1.75 15.37 -6.33
C GLN A 279 -1.81 16.76 -6.97
N LEU A 280 -1.19 17.76 -6.33
CA LEU A 280 -1.06 19.11 -6.89
C LEU A 280 -0.26 19.13 -8.20
N ALA A 281 0.80 18.32 -8.30
CA ALA A 281 1.59 18.17 -9.52
C ALA A 281 0.75 17.56 -10.66
N TRP A 282 0.02 16.47 -10.42
CA TRP A 282 -0.85 15.86 -11.42
C TRP A 282 -1.97 16.82 -11.89
N ALA A 283 -2.58 17.57 -10.97
CA ALA A 283 -3.58 18.58 -11.31
C ALA A 283 -2.99 19.71 -12.17
N ASP A 284 -1.81 20.25 -11.80
CA ASP A 284 -1.09 21.27 -12.60
C ASP A 284 -0.67 20.72 -13.97
N HIS A 285 -0.35 19.43 -14.07
CA HIS A 285 0.01 18.78 -15.32
C HIS A 285 -1.15 18.74 -16.31
N VAL A 286 -2.34 18.33 -15.87
CA VAL A 286 -3.48 18.09 -16.77
C VAL A 286 -4.42 19.29 -16.94
N LEU A 287 -4.38 20.26 -16.04
CA LEU A 287 -5.28 21.43 -16.03
C LEU A 287 -4.54 22.77 -15.98
N GLY A 288 -3.20 22.79 -16.01
CA GLY A 288 -2.38 24.00 -15.81
C GLY A 288 -2.82 25.20 -16.65
N ASP A 289 -2.98 25.03 -17.97
CA ASP A 289 -3.36 26.12 -18.87
C ASP A 289 -4.75 26.70 -18.54
N ARG A 290 -5.69 25.84 -18.15
CA ARG A 290 -7.05 26.24 -17.77
C ARG A 290 -7.05 26.98 -16.43
N LEU A 291 -6.22 26.52 -15.50
CA LEU A 291 -6.04 27.15 -14.19
C LEU A 291 -5.37 28.53 -14.33
N ASP A 292 -4.38 28.69 -15.21
CA ASP A 292 -3.76 30.00 -15.45
C ASP A 292 -4.71 31.00 -16.11
N ALA A 293 -5.49 30.53 -17.09
CA ALA A 293 -6.45 31.38 -17.77
C ALA A 293 -7.53 31.90 -16.81
N ARG A 294 -7.96 31.07 -15.84
CA ARG A 294 -9.10 31.37 -14.97
C ARG A 294 -8.72 31.92 -13.60
N TYR A 295 -7.61 31.45 -13.03
CA TYR A 295 -7.10 31.75 -11.70
C TYR A 295 -5.61 32.12 -11.74
N PRO A 296 -5.24 33.21 -12.42
CA PRO A 296 -3.84 33.62 -12.52
C PRO A 296 -3.20 33.78 -11.13
N GLY A 297 -2.04 33.15 -10.94
CA GLY A 297 -1.31 33.13 -9.67
C GLY A 297 -1.53 31.90 -8.79
N LEU A 298 -2.56 31.08 -9.04
CA LEU A 298 -2.78 29.83 -8.30
C LEU A 298 -1.61 28.84 -8.47
N ARG A 299 -1.15 28.67 -9.70
CA ARG A 299 -0.02 27.80 -10.04
C ARG A 299 1.28 28.22 -9.35
N GLU A 300 1.51 29.52 -9.20
CA GLU A 300 2.65 30.06 -8.47
C GLU A 300 2.51 29.83 -6.96
N ARG A 301 1.30 29.99 -6.41
CA ARG A 301 1.02 29.64 -5.01
C ARG A 301 1.33 28.17 -4.73
N VAL A 302 0.87 27.26 -5.60
CA VAL A 302 1.14 25.82 -5.49
C VAL A 302 2.64 25.54 -5.48
N ARG A 303 3.39 26.08 -6.45
CA ARG A 303 4.85 25.91 -6.53
C ARG A 303 5.54 26.39 -5.26
N ARG A 304 5.12 27.54 -4.71
CA ARG A 304 5.69 28.09 -3.47
C ARG A 304 5.47 27.15 -2.27
N GLU A 305 4.25 26.67 -2.06
CA GLU A 305 3.95 25.77 -0.93
C GLU A 305 4.66 24.43 -1.07
N VAL A 306 4.65 23.84 -2.27
CA VAL A 306 5.34 22.58 -2.57
C VAL A 306 6.85 22.70 -2.38
N ARG A 307 7.47 23.80 -2.86
CA ARG A 307 8.90 24.04 -2.67
C ARG A 307 9.24 24.14 -1.18
N ALA A 308 8.46 24.91 -0.43
CA ALA A 308 8.73 25.17 1.00
C ALA A 308 8.56 23.92 1.87
N ARG A 309 7.53 23.10 1.59
CA ARG A 309 7.11 21.97 2.45
C ARG A 309 7.69 20.62 2.05
N VAL A 310 8.03 20.43 0.77
CA VAL A 310 8.43 19.13 0.22
C VAL A 310 9.79 19.18 -0.45
N LEU A 311 9.93 19.91 -1.58
CA LEU A 311 11.12 19.79 -2.43
C LEU A 311 12.40 20.28 -1.76
N ARG A 312 12.36 21.43 -1.06
CA ARG A 312 13.52 21.95 -0.35
C ARG A 312 13.88 21.07 0.86
N PRO A 313 12.95 20.77 1.80
CA PRO A 313 13.24 19.83 2.90
C PRO A 313 13.79 18.48 2.43
N PHE A 314 13.29 17.94 1.30
CA PHE A 314 13.75 16.66 0.77
C PHE A 314 15.25 16.62 0.44
N THR A 315 15.84 17.76 0.06
CA THR A 315 17.28 17.83 -0.26
C THR A 315 18.13 18.34 0.91
N GLU A 316 17.51 19.00 1.89
CA GLU A 316 18.22 19.61 3.04
C GLU A 316 18.20 18.76 4.31
N ARG A 317 17.18 17.92 4.53
CA ARG A 317 17.02 17.10 5.74
C ARG A 317 17.45 15.65 5.52
N ARG A 318 18.13 15.08 6.51
CA ARG A 318 18.66 13.69 6.50
C ARG A 318 18.31 12.90 7.76
N ASP A 319 17.45 13.46 8.60
CA ASP A 319 17.06 12.93 9.91
C ASP A 319 15.78 12.09 9.88
N TRP A 320 15.10 11.99 8.73
CA TRP A 320 13.91 11.16 8.58
C TRP A 320 14.24 9.68 8.47
N ARG A 321 13.59 8.85 9.30
CA ARG A 321 13.81 7.40 9.33
C ARG A 321 13.49 6.71 8.00
N TRP A 322 12.43 7.14 7.31
CA TRP A 322 11.99 6.51 6.06
C TRP A 322 13.02 6.61 4.92
N LEU A 323 14.05 7.48 5.06
CA LEU A 323 15.17 7.51 4.12
C LEU A 323 16.00 6.21 4.15
N GLY A 324 15.90 5.42 5.22
CA GLY A 324 16.65 4.17 5.42
C GLY A 324 18.17 4.40 5.50
N LEU A 325 18.60 5.58 5.95
CA LEU A 325 20.03 5.90 6.07
C LEU A 325 20.73 5.14 7.19
N ASP A 326 20.00 4.52 8.11
CA ASP A 326 20.49 3.60 9.12
C ASP A 326 20.53 2.13 8.66
N GLY A 327 20.06 1.84 7.45
CA GLY A 327 19.99 0.49 6.88
C GLY A 327 18.61 -0.17 7.02
N ASP A 328 17.66 0.48 7.70
CA ASP A 328 16.29 0.00 7.85
C ASP A 328 15.36 0.75 6.87
N VAL A 329 15.15 0.16 5.69
CA VAL A 329 14.30 0.73 4.64
C VAL A 329 13.02 -0.09 4.51
N HIS A 330 11.89 0.61 4.45
CA HIS A 330 10.56 0.00 4.37
C HIS A 330 9.71 0.70 3.30
N ASN A 331 8.45 0.26 3.18
CA ASN A 331 7.49 0.73 2.17
C ASN A 331 7.26 2.26 2.09
N TRP A 332 7.58 3.05 3.13
CA TRP A 332 7.45 4.51 3.02
C TRP A 332 8.44 5.12 2.03
N CYS A 333 9.61 4.50 1.88
CA CYS A 333 10.64 5.01 0.99
C CYS A 333 10.16 5.11 -0.47
N PRO A 334 9.71 4.02 -1.14
CA PRO A 334 9.20 4.11 -2.50
C PRO A 334 7.89 4.92 -2.60
N TRP A 335 7.05 4.94 -1.56
CA TRP A 335 5.86 5.80 -1.53
C TRP A 335 6.23 7.29 -1.61
N ILE A 336 7.13 7.74 -0.73
CA ILE A 336 7.51 9.15 -0.63
C ILE A 336 8.39 9.53 -1.81
N CYS A 337 9.41 8.74 -2.14
CA CYS A 337 10.29 9.01 -3.28
C CYS A 337 9.51 9.05 -4.61
N GLY A 338 8.56 8.14 -4.84
CA GLY A 338 7.74 8.14 -6.05
C GLY A 338 6.86 9.38 -6.20
N ASN A 339 6.25 9.83 -5.09
CA ASN A 339 5.45 11.06 -5.10
C ASN A 339 6.31 12.32 -5.26
N VAL A 340 7.43 12.41 -4.52
CA VAL A 340 8.40 13.51 -4.66
C VAL A 340 8.98 13.57 -6.07
N LEU A 341 9.24 12.43 -6.71
CA LEU A 341 9.68 12.35 -8.10
C LEU A 341 8.68 13.04 -9.03
N VAL A 342 7.40 12.69 -8.98
CA VAL A 342 6.35 13.33 -9.79
C VAL A 342 6.32 14.84 -9.53
N THR A 343 6.38 15.24 -8.25
CA THR A 343 6.40 16.64 -7.85
C THR A 343 7.59 17.41 -8.42
N ALA A 344 8.81 16.88 -8.28
CA ALA A 344 10.03 17.50 -8.79
C ALA A 344 10.00 17.59 -10.33
N LEU A 345 9.51 16.54 -11.00
CA LEU A 345 9.41 16.52 -12.44
C LEU A 345 8.46 17.59 -12.99
N ARG A 346 7.36 17.90 -12.29
CA ARG A 346 6.35 18.83 -12.79
C ARG A 346 6.46 20.25 -12.24
N LEU A 347 6.71 20.38 -10.94
CA LEU A 347 6.68 21.65 -10.21
C LEU A 347 8.07 22.18 -9.83
N GLY A 348 9.12 21.36 -10.00
CA GLY A 348 10.50 21.77 -9.78
C GLY A 348 11.04 22.66 -10.90
N GLU A 349 11.89 23.62 -10.53
CA GLU A 349 12.55 24.50 -11.50
C GLU A 349 13.50 23.70 -12.42
N PRO A 350 13.45 23.88 -13.75
CA PRO A 350 14.38 23.22 -14.66
C PRO A 350 15.84 23.51 -14.29
N GLY A 351 16.67 22.47 -14.23
CA GLY A 351 18.11 22.60 -13.99
C GLY A 351 18.63 21.63 -12.93
N GLU A 352 19.75 21.99 -12.32
CA GLU A 352 20.51 21.15 -11.39
C GLU A 352 19.72 20.81 -10.12
N GLU A 353 18.91 21.73 -9.60
CA GLU A 353 18.11 21.50 -8.40
C GLU A 353 17.10 20.37 -8.61
N ARG A 354 16.33 20.43 -9.70
CA ARG A 354 15.38 19.37 -10.09
C ARG A 354 16.10 18.06 -10.35
N ALA A 355 17.25 18.08 -11.01
CA ALA A 355 18.01 16.87 -11.26
C ALA A 355 18.55 16.23 -9.96
N ALA A 356 18.97 17.04 -8.99
CA ALA A 356 19.38 16.57 -7.67
C ALA A 356 18.20 15.94 -6.91
N GLN A 357 17.02 16.56 -6.93
CA GLN A 357 15.80 15.97 -6.34
C GLN A 357 15.47 14.61 -6.97
N VAL A 358 15.54 14.50 -8.30
CA VAL A 358 15.30 13.22 -8.98
C VAL A 358 16.37 12.17 -8.62
N ALA A 359 17.65 12.56 -8.57
CA ALA A 359 18.74 11.66 -8.18
C ALA A 359 18.53 11.11 -6.76
N TRP A 360 18.12 11.96 -5.81
CA TRP A 360 17.82 11.53 -4.44
C TRP A 360 16.63 10.57 -4.37
N ALA A 361 15.58 10.79 -5.17
CA ALA A 361 14.48 9.85 -5.27
C ALA A 361 14.94 8.49 -5.84
N VAL A 362 15.81 8.50 -6.86
CA VAL A 362 16.44 7.29 -7.41
C VAL A 362 17.23 6.54 -6.35
N GLU A 363 18.04 7.21 -5.53
CA GLU A 363 18.80 6.57 -4.45
C GLU A 363 17.90 5.92 -3.39
N GLY A 364 16.76 6.54 -3.07
CA GLY A 364 15.77 5.93 -2.17
C GLY A 364 15.14 4.67 -2.76
N LEU A 365 14.72 4.74 -4.02
CA LEU A 365 14.17 3.58 -4.75
C LEU A 365 15.18 2.45 -4.89
N ASP A 366 16.44 2.78 -5.17
CA ASP A 366 17.54 1.82 -5.28
C ASP A 366 17.77 1.09 -3.95
N ARG A 367 17.78 1.84 -2.84
CA ARG A 367 17.90 1.28 -1.49
C ARG A 367 16.75 0.36 -1.13
N TYR A 368 15.51 0.77 -1.43
CA TYR A 368 14.34 -0.08 -1.18
C TYR A 368 14.43 -1.40 -1.97
N LEU A 369 14.73 -1.33 -3.28
CA LEU A 369 14.85 -2.52 -4.11
C LEU A 369 16.04 -3.41 -3.72
N ALA A 370 17.11 -2.84 -3.16
CA ALA A 370 18.23 -3.61 -2.61
C ALA A 370 17.89 -4.36 -1.31
N ALA A 371 16.89 -3.88 -0.55
CA ALA A 371 16.44 -4.52 0.68
C ALA A 371 15.43 -5.65 0.45
N LEU A 372 14.80 -5.68 -0.73
CA LEU A 372 13.92 -6.79 -1.10
C LEU A 372 14.73 -8.08 -1.27
N PRO A 373 14.21 -9.23 -0.81
CA PRO A 373 14.76 -10.53 -1.17
C PRO A 373 14.89 -10.73 -2.68
N GLU A 374 15.90 -11.47 -3.12
CA GLU A 374 16.16 -11.73 -4.55
C GLU A 374 14.98 -12.42 -5.27
N ASP A 375 14.16 -13.17 -4.54
CA ASP A 375 12.94 -13.81 -5.06
C ASP A 375 11.75 -12.84 -5.19
N GLY A 376 11.93 -11.58 -4.80
CA GLY A 376 10.93 -10.50 -4.91
C GLY A 376 9.79 -10.58 -3.90
N SER A 377 9.86 -11.49 -2.93
CA SER A 377 8.87 -11.61 -1.87
C SER A 377 8.87 -10.41 -0.91
N ILE A 378 7.71 -10.13 -0.31
CA ILE A 378 7.54 -9.06 0.66
C ILE A 378 7.31 -9.69 2.04
N ASP A 379 8.18 -9.39 3.00
CA ASP A 379 8.09 -9.88 4.38
C ASP A 379 6.85 -9.32 5.11
N GLU A 380 6.44 -8.08 4.79
CA GLU A 380 5.19 -7.46 5.25
C GLU A 380 3.91 -8.10 4.65
N GLY A 381 4.05 -9.05 3.72
CA GLY A 381 2.95 -9.77 3.10
C GLY A 381 2.31 -9.09 1.88
N TYR A 382 1.30 -9.75 1.31
CA TYR A 382 0.66 -9.37 0.05
C TYR A 382 0.08 -7.94 0.06
N GLU A 383 -0.57 -7.54 1.16
CA GLU A 383 -1.26 -6.23 1.21
C GLU A 383 -0.26 -5.07 1.15
N TYR A 384 0.94 -5.26 1.70
CA TYR A 384 1.98 -4.24 1.74
C TYR A 384 2.78 -4.12 0.44
N TRP A 385 2.72 -5.12 -0.44
CA TRP A 385 3.27 -5.02 -1.80
C TRP A 385 2.75 -3.78 -2.55
N TRP A 386 1.46 -3.45 -2.38
CA TRP A 386 0.82 -2.29 -3.01
C TRP A 386 1.38 -0.94 -2.54
N ASN A 387 1.91 -0.90 -1.32
CA ASN A 387 2.42 0.31 -0.69
C ASN A 387 3.96 0.43 -0.78
N GLY A 388 4.65 -0.65 -1.16
CA GLY A 388 6.10 -0.69 -1.36
C GLY A 388 6.47 -0.93 -2.82
N ALA A 389 6.50 -2.21 -3.23
CA ALA A 389 6.95 -2.61 -4.56
C ALA A 389 6.10 -2.02 -5.70
N CYS A 390 4.77 -1.96 -5.57
CA CYS A 390 3.93 -1.32 -6.58
C CYS A 390 4.26 0.18 -6.73
N ARG A 391 4.55 0.88 -5.62
CA ARG A 391 4.99 2.29 -5.66
C ARG A 391 6.32 2.44 -6.37
N ALA A 392 7.25 1.51 -6.15
CA ALA A 392 8.51 1.49 -6.88
C ALA A 392 8.28 1.29 -8.39
N LEU A 393 7.44 0.33 -8.80
CA LEU A 393 7.08 0.10 -10.20
C LEU A 393 6.47 1.34 -10.87
N GLU A 394 5.60 2.07 -10.16
CA GLU A 394 5.02 3.33 -10.62
C GLU A 394 6.09 4.42 -10.80
N ALA A 395 7.04 4.54 -9.87
CA ALA A 395 8.13 5.50 -9.96
C ALA A 395 9.11 5.17 -11.11
N LEU A 396 9.40 3.88 -11.33
CA LEU A 396 10.25 3.42 -12.43
C LEU A 396 9.61 3.73 -13.80
N ASP A 397 8.30 3.53 -13.93
CA ASP A 397 7.52 3.93 -15.11
C ASP A 397 7.67 5.44 -15.40
N VAL A 398 7.61 6.27 -14.36
CA VAL A 398 7.75 7.73 -14.47
C VAL A 398 9.19 8.13 -14.85
N LEU A 399 10.20 7.53 -14.21
CA LEU A 399 11.62 7.78 -14.51
C LEU A 399 11.96 7.45 -15.95
N GLU A 400 11.50 6.30 -16.44
CA GLU A 400 11.77 5.88 -17.79
C GLU A 400 11.18 6.84 -18.81
N HIS A 401 9.92 7.24 -18.63
CA HIS A 401 9.29 8.25 -19.49
C HIS A 401 10.02 9.59 -19.43
N ALA A 402 10.28 10.09 -18.22
CA ALA A 402 10.93 11.39 -18.01
C ALA A 402 12.34 11.47 -18.59
N THR A 403 12.99 10.31 -18.80
CA THR A 403 14.36 10.22 -19.35
C THR A 403 14.40 9.65 -20.76
N SER A 404 13.25 9.53 -21.44
CA SER A 404 13.15 8.94 -22.78
C SER A 404 13.81 7.56 -22.89
N GLY A 405 13.66 6.73 -21.86
CA GLY A 405 14.19 5.36 -21.80
C GLY A 405 15.59 5.23 -21.18
N ALA A 406 16.30 6.32 -20.86
CA ALA A 406 17.66 6.23 -20.33
C ALA A 406 17.73 5.53 -18.96
N LEU A 407 16.67 5.64 -18.14
CA LEU A 407 16.51 4.91 -16.88
C LEU A 407 15.44 3.82 -16.98
N ALA A 408 15.51 2.97 -18.01
CA ALA A 408 14.65 1.79 -18.10
C ALA A 408 15.05 0.72 -17.06
N ALA A 409 14.07 0.15 -16.36
CA ALA A 409 14.31 -0.85 -15.29
C ALA A 409 13.95 -2.28 -15.69
N ALA A 410 13.67 -2.54 -16.97
CA ALA A 410 13.20 -3.85 -17.43
C ALA A 410 14.21 -4.98 -17.20
N ASP A 411 15.50 -4.65 -17.21
CA ASP A 411 16.60 -5.60 -17.02
C ASP A 411 17.03 -5.74 -15.55
N VAL A 412 16.38 -5.05 -14.62
CA VAL A 412 16.67 -5.12 -13.18
C VAL A 412 16.00 -6.38 -12.61
N PRO A 413 16.76 -7.39 -12.13
CA PRO A 413 16.17 -8.70 -11.80
C PRO A 413 15.05 -8.67 -10.75
N VAL A 414 15.23 -7.88 -9.68
CA VAL A 414 14.26 -7.77 -8.58
C VAL A 414 12.92 -7.17 -9.04
N VAL A 415 12.91 -6.35 -10.11
CA VAL A 415 11.67 -5.78 -10.69
C VAL A 415 10.79 -6.89 -11.26
N ARG A 416 11.36 -7.83 -12.03
CA ARG A 416 10.62 -9.00 -12.52
C ARG A 416 10.17 -9.89 -11.36
N ALA A 417 11.03 -10.13 -10.38
CA ALA A 417 10.73 -11.00 -9.25
C ALA A 417 9.54 -10.45 -8.44
N THR A 418 9.58 -9.18 -8.05
CA THR A 418 8.52 -8.57 -7.24
C THR A 418 7.21 -8.38 -8.00
N LEU A 419 7.24 -8.16 -9.33
CA LEU A 419 6.04 -8.13 -10.16
C LEU A 419 5.24 -9.44 -10.07
N ARG A 420 5.92 -10.58 -9.92
CA ARG A 420 5.27 -11.88 -9.86
C ARG A 420 4.60 -12.13 -8.51
N PHE A 421 5.02 -11.47 -7.45
CA PHE A 421 4.57 -11.76 -6.08
C PHE A 421 3.04 -11.75 -5.92
N PRO A 422 2.25 -10.75 -6.39
CA PRO A 422 0.81 -10.72 -6.16
C PRO A 422 0.04 -11.95 -6.66
N HIS A 423 0.31 -12.40 -7.89
CA HIS A 423 -0.40 -13.55 -8.45
C HIS A 423 0.07 -14.88 -7.87
N LEU A 424 1.32 -14.95 -7.39
CA LEU A 424 1.86 -16.13 -6.71
C LEU A 424 1.25 -16.33 -5.31
N MET A 425 0.73 -15.26 -4.69
CA MET A 425 0.03 -15.31 -3.40
C MET A 425 -1.47 -15.60 -3.51
N TRP A 426 -2.01 -15.72 -4.72
CA TRP A 426 -3.44 -15.97 -4.94
C TRP A 426 -3.84 -17.41 -4.56
N LEU A 427 -4.94 -17.57 -3.82
CA LEU A 427 -5.49 -18.88 -3.44
C LEU A 427 -6.66 -19.30 -4.33
N GLY A 428 -7.58 -18.40 -4.63
CA GLY A 428 -8.75 -18.65 -5.48
C GLY A 428 -9.83 -17.61 -5.27
N GLY A 429 -10.68 -17.31 -6.27
CA GLY A 429 -11.72 -16.28 -6.12
C GLY A 429 -11.14 -14.97 -5.55
N PRO A 430 -11.74 -14.33 -4.52
CA PRO A 430 -11.20 -13.14 -3.87
C PRO A 430 -10.07 -13.41 -2.85
N TRP A 431 -9.65 -14.66 -2.65
CA TRP A 431 -8.77 -15.08 -1.57
C TRP A 431 -7.28 -15.08 -1.95
N TYR A 432 -6.46 -14.58 -1.03
CA TYR A 432 -5.02 -14.56 -1.08
C TYR A 432 -4.44 -15.13 0.22
N LEU A 433 -3.23 -15.68 0.15
CA LEU A 433 -2.48 -16.04 1.34
C LEU A 433 -2.13 -14.77 2.10
N ASN A 434 -2.68 -14.63 3.30
CA ASN A 434 -2.33 -13.58 4.24
C ASN A 434 -1.32 -14.11 5.26
N VAL A 435 -0.11 -13.57 5.19
CA VAL A 435 0.91 -13.64 6.24
C VAL A 435 1.22 -12.20 6.66
N ALA A 436 1.74 -12.01 7.88
CA ALA A 436 1.94 -10.69 8.47
C ALA A 436 0.65 -9.86 8.47
N ASP A 437 0.74 -8.52 8.53
CA ASP A 437 -0.43 -7.63 8.57
C ASP A 437 -1.12 -7.50 7.19
N ALA A 438 -1.54 -8.61 6.59
CA ALA A 438 -2.37 -8.67 5.39
C ALA A 438 -3.76 -9.25 5.69
N ARG A 439 -4.76 -8.80 4.92
CA ARG A 439 -6.10 -9.43 4.87
C ARG A 439 -6.12 -10.56 3.83
N ALA A 440 -6.80 -11.66 4.16
CA ALA A 440 -7.00 -12.77 3.21
C ALA A 440 -7.89 -12.37 2.02
N ARG A 441 -8.74 -11.36 2.22
CA ARG A 441 -9.50 -10.67 1.17
C ARG A 441 -9.04 -9.21 1.10
N PRO A 442 -8.16 -8.88 0.14
CA PRO A 442 -7.73 -7.52 -0.08
C PRO A 442 -8.91 -6.61 -0.47
N PRO A 443 -8.85 -5.32 -0.15
CA PRO A 443 -9.88 -4.37 -0.56
C PRO A 443 -9.92 -4.28 -2.10
N ALA A 444 -11.09 -3.95 -2.63
CA ALA A 444 -11.24 -3.63 -4.04
C ALA A 444 -10.48 -2.35 -4.42
N GLY A 445 -10.33 -2.10 -5.72
CA GLY A 445 -9.76 -0.85 -6.23
C GLY A 445 -8.24 -0.75 -6.19
N GLN A 446 -7.53 -1.87 -5.99
CA GLN A 446 -6.07 -1.89 -6.19
C GLN A 446 -5.70 -1.53 -7.63
N PRO A 447 -4.58 -0.84 -7.88
CA PRO A 447 -4.18 -0.32 -9.20
C PRO A 447 -3.67 -1.43 -10.13
N TRP A 448 -4.51 -2.39 -10.49
CA TRP A 448 -4.17 -3.55 -11.33
C TRP A 448 -3.67 -3.19 -12.74
N HIS A 449 -3.94 -1.98 -13.21
CA HIS A 449 -3.36 -1.46 -14.45
C HIS A 449 -1.82 -1.38 -14.40
N VAL A 450 -1.21 -1.26 -13.20
CA VAL A 450 0.25 -1.25 -13.00
C VAL A 450 0.87 -2.63 -13.29
N PRO A 451 0.51 -3.72 -12.58
CA PRO A 451 1.04 -5.05 -12.91
C PRO A 451 0.62 -5.54 -14.30
N TYR A 452 -0.50 -5.07 -14.85
CA TYR A 452 -0.86 -5.33 -16.26
C TYR A 452 0.19 -4.75 -17.22
N ARG A 453 0.53 -3.46 -17.07
CA ARG A 453 1.51 -2.77 -17.93
C ARG A 453 2.89 -3.39 -17.80
N TRP A 454 3.35 -3.61 -16.56
CA TRP A 454 4.64 -4.24 -16.30
C TRP A 454 4.68 -5.70 -16.76
N GLY A 455 3.59 -6.44 -16.59
CA GLY A 455 3.44 -7.81 -17.07
C GLY A 455 3.62 -7.90 -18.58
N ARG A 456 2.99 -6.99 -19.32
CA ARG A 456 3.18 -6.89 -20.77
C ARG A 456 4.61 -6.50 -21.13
N ARG A 457 5.16 -5.50 -20.45
CA ARG A 457 6.52 -4.99 -20.69
C ARG A 457 7.59 -6.06 -20.49
N LEU A 458 7.45 -6.90 -19.46
CA LEU A 458 8.42 -7.94 -19.10
C LEU A 458 8.13 -9.31 -19.72
N GLY A 459 6.99 -9.47 -20.41
CA GLY A 459 6.54 -10.76 -20.93
C GLY A 459 6.02 -11.72 -19.85
N GLU A 460 5.64 -11.22 -18.67
CA GLU A 460 5.09 -12.00 -17.56
C GLU A 460 3.59 -12.27 -17.77
N ALA A 461 3.30 -13.30 -18.57
CA ALA A 461 1.94 -13.63 -18.98
C ALA A 461 1.00 -13.93 -17.80
N ASP A 462 1.50 -14.55 -16.73
CA ASP A 462 0.68 -14.89 -15.58
C ASP A 462 0.31 -13.66 -14.75
N ALA A 463 1.26 -12.75 -14.51
CA ALA A 463 1.00 -11.47 -13.86
C ALA A 463 -0.02 -10.63 -14.66
N LEU A 464 0.13 -10.61 -16.00
CA LEU A 464 -0.80 -9.93 -16.90
C LEU A 464 -2.22 -10.52 -16.82
N ARG A 465 -2.36 -11.85 -16.94
CA ARG A 465 -3.67 -12.51 -16.85
C ARG A 465 -4.31 -12.31 -15.47
N HIS A 466 -3.51 -12.35 -14.42
CA HIS A 466 -3.99 -12.11 -13.07
C HIS A 466 -4.52 -10.68 -12.92
N ALA A 467 -3.76 -9.68 -13.37
CA ALA A 467 -4.21 -8.29 -13.34
C ALA A 467 -5.53 -8.06 -14.09
N LEU A 468 -5.70 -8.70 -15.26
CA LEU A 468 -6.96 -8.64 -16.01
C LEU A 468 -8.12 -9.32 -15.27
N ALA A 469 -7.89 -10.47 -14.62
CA ALA A 469 -8.90 -11.15 -13.82
C ALA A 469 -9.33 -10.35 -12.57
N ARG A 470 -8.55 -9.34 -12.17
CA ARG A 470 -8.83 -8.45 -11.04
C ARG A 470 -9.28 -7.05 -11.45
N ARG A 471 -9.39 -6.80 -12.74
CA ARG A 471 -9.80 -5.52 -13.30
C ARG A 471 -11.19 -5.15 -12.78
N ALA A 472 -11.31 -3.94 -12.24
CA ALA A 472 -12.60 -3.35 -11.91
C ALA A 472 -13.27 -2.77 -13.17
N GLY A 473 -14.60 -2.63 -13.14
CA GLY A 473 -15.36 -2.04 -14.25
C GLY A 473 -15.24 -0.52 -14.38
N GLY A 474 -14.53 0.14 -13.46
CA GLY A 474 -14.35 1.59 -13.44
C GLY A 474 -13.29 2.03 -12.44
N ILE A 475 -12.94 3.31 -12.50
CA ILE A 475 -11.99 3.95 -11.58
C ILE A 475 -12.67 4.11 -10.22
N ALA A 476 -11.97 3.74 -9.16
CA ALA A 476 -12.47 3.86 -7.79
C ALA A 476 -12.70 5.33 -7.40
N VAL A 477 -13.76 5.60 -6.63
CA VAL A 477 -14.12 6.96 -6.17
C VAL A 477 -13.12 7.57 -5.18
N THR A 478 -12.26 6.74 -4.59
CA THR A 478 -11.15 7.07 -3.68
C THR A 478 -9.79 6.81 -4.34
N ALA A 479 -9.73 6.75 -5.67
CA ALA A 479 -8.45 6.56 -6.36
C ALA A 479 -7.57 7.81 -6.21
N GLU A 480 -6.28 7.62 -6.00
CA GLU A 480 -5.31 8.71 -6.07
C GLU A 480 -5.25 9.28 -7.50
N LEU A 481 -5.13 10.60 -7.62
CA LEU A 481 -5.21 11.29 -8.91
C LEU A 481 -4.21 10.74 -9.94
N GLY A 482 -2.96 10.50 -9.55
CA GLY A 482 -1.94 9.94 -10.43
C GLY A 482 -2.32 8.56 -10.98
N ARG A 483 -2.80 7.67 -10.11
CA ARG A 483 -3.27 6.32 -10.48
C ARG A 483 -4.49 6.39 -11.39
N ALA A 484 -5.46 7.25 -11.05
CA ALA A 484 -6.67 7.44 -11.87
C ALA A 484 -6.33 7.95 -13.28
N LEU A 485 -5.45 8.95 -13.39
CA LEU A 485 -5.02 9.50 -14.68
C LEU A 485 -4.25 8.46 -15.51
N ARG A 486 -3.33 7.72 -14.87
CA ARG A 486 -2.55 6.65 -15.51
C ARG A 486 -3.44 5.52 -16.01
N GLU A 487 -4.45 5.14 -15.22
CA GLU A 487 -5.43 4.13 -15.63
C GLU A 487 -6.30 4.63 -16.78
N LEU A 488 -6.83 5.86 -16.69
CA LEU A 488 -7.67 6.47 -17.72
C LEU A 488 -6.94 6.61 -19.07
N ALA A 489 -5.65 6.92 -19.03
CA ALA A 489 -4.79 7.09 -20.20
C ALA A 489 -4.37 5.77 -20.86
N ASP A 490 -4.51 4.63 -20.17
CA ASP A 490 -4.03 3.34 -20.65
C ASP A 490 -5.04 2.71 -21.62
N ALA A 491 -4.96 3.11 -22.89
CA ALA A 491 -5.89 2.64 -23.93
C ALA A 491 -5.90 1.11 -24.06
N GLU A 492 -4.76 0.44 -23.85
CA GLU A 492 -4.67 -1.02 -23.94
C GLU A 492 -5.34 -1.72 -22.75
N TRP A 493 -5.25 -1.15 -21.54
CA TRP A 493 -6.03 -1.61 -20.37
C TRP A 493 -7.55 -1.58 -20.66
N TRP A 494 -8.02 -0.54 -21.36
CA TRP A 494 -9.44 -0.38 -21.70
C TRP A 494 -9.90 -1.12 -22.96
N ALA A 495 -8.98 -1.43 -23.89
CA ALA A 495 -9.29 -2.13 -25.14
C ALA A 495 -9.58 -3.63 -24.95
N VAL A 496 -9.28 -4.22 -23.78
CA VAL A 496 -9.55 -5.63 -23.51
C VAL A 496 -11.06 -5.96 -23.46
N ASP A 497 -11.92 -4.94 -23.34
CA ASP A 497 -13.39 -5.05 -23.23
C ASP A 497 -14.16 -5.49 -24.49
N ASP A 498 -13.52 -5.66 -25.66
CA ASP A 498 -14.20 -6.13 -26.88
C ASP A 498 -14.39 -7.67 -26.96
N ARG A 499 -14.09 -8.40 -25.88
CA ARG A 499 -14.45 -9.82 -25.74
C ARG A 499 -15.50 -9.97 -24.64
N PRO A 500 -16.66 -10.58 -24.93
CA PRO A 500 -17.77 -10.61 -23.98
C PRO A 500 -17.34 -11.26 -22.66
N ALA A 501 -17.63 -10.58 -21.55
CA ALA A 501 -17.58 -11.17 -20.22
C ALA A 501 -18.49 -12.41 -20.18
N PRO A 502 -18.10 -13.49 -19.48
CA PRO A 502 -19.04 -14.58 -19.22
C PRO A 502 -20.22 -14.02 -18.42
N ASP A 503 -21.41 -14.19 -18.99
CA ASP A 503 -22.73 -13.95 -18.41
C ASP A 503 -22.78 -14.38 -16.93
N ASP A 504 -23.30 -13.53 -16.03
CA ASP A 504 -23.48 -13.74 -14.57
C ASP A 504 -24.49 -14.87 -14.22
N ARG A 505 -24.64 -15.86 -15.09
CA ARG A 505 -25.41 -17.06 -14.78
C ARG A 505 -24.59 -17.98 -13.89
N PRO A 506 -25.22 -18.63 -12.88
CA PRO A 506 -24.55 -19.64 -12.08
C PRO A 506 -23.98 -20.71 -13.01
N VAL A 507 -22.65 -20.86 -12.93
CA VAL A 507 -21.91 -21.84 -13.73
C VAL A 507 -22.38 -23.22 -13.31
N ASP A 508 -23.01 -23.91 -14.25
CA ASP A 508 -23.33 -25.34 -14.14
C ASP A 508 -22.02 -26.11 -13.87
N GLN A 509 -21.94 -26.71 -12.68
CA GLN A 509 -20.71 -27.32 -12.12
C GLN A 509 -20.23 -28.56 -12.91
N ASP A 510 -21.00 -29.02 -13.91
CA ASP A 510 -20.76 -30.26 -14.64
C ASP A 510 -19.84 -30.14 -15.87
N ARG A 511 -19.20 -28.99 -16.10
CA ARG A 511 -18.18 -28.81 -17.16
C ARG A 511 -16.74 -28.70 -16.66
N ALA A 512 -16.40 -29.41 -15.58
CA ALA A 512 -15.00 -29.62 -15.17
C ALA A 512 -14.32 -30.67 -16.07
N GLY A 513 -13.71 -30.26 -17.18
CA GLY A 513 -12.91 -31.21 -17.97
C GLY A 513 -12.21 -30.71 -19.24
N ARG A 514 -12.41 -29.47 -19.71
CA ARG A 514 -11.73 -28.99 -20.92
C ARG A 514 -11.40 -27.49 -20.84
N GLY A 515 -10.12 -27.19 -20.59
CA GLY A 515 -9.49 -25.89 -20.84
C GLY A 515 -9.80 -24.81 -19.79
N ALA A 516 -8.75 -24.18 -19.25
CA ALA A 516 -8.89 -22.94 -18.48
C ALA A 516 -9.64 -21.91 -19.33
N GLY A 517 -10.84 -21.54 -18.89
CA GLY A 517 -11.65 -20.53 -19.54
C GLY A 517 -10.94 -19.17 -19.51
N VAL A 518 -11.19 -18.36 -20.53
CA VAL A 518 -10.81 -16.95 -20.56
C VAL A 518 -11.64 -16.26 -19.45
N GLY A 519 -11.09 -16.16 -18.24
CA GLY A 519 -11.78 -15.55 -17.09
C GLY A 519 -11.16 -15.83 -15.72
N GLU A 520 -10.47 -16.96 -15.51
CA GLU A 520 -9.81 -17.23 -14.23
C GLU A 520 -8.35 -16.76 -14.22
N ALA A 521 -7.95 -16.16 -13.11
CA ALA A 521 -6.55 -15.86 -12.82
C ALA A 521 -5.70 -17.14 -12.92
N PRO A 522 -4.42 -17.04 -13.34
CA PRO A 522 -3.55 -18.21 -13.44
C PRO A 522 -3.18 -18.73 -12.05
N ALA A 523 -3.54 -19.98 -11.78
CA ALA A 523 -3.09 -20.70 -10.60
C ALA A 523 -1.73 -21.32 -10.91
N VAL A 524 -0.75 -21.10 -10.04
CA VAL A 524 0.55 -21.79 -10.10
C VAL A 524 0.50 -23.09 -9.30
N ALA A 525 1.18 -24.13 -9.79
CA ALA A 525 1.19 -25.45 -9.15
C ALA A 525 1.88 -25.43 -7.77
N ALA A 526 2.98 -24.70 -7.67
CA ALA A 526 3.66 -24.39 -6.43
C ALA A 526 4.62 -23.20 -6.59
N VAL A 527 4.96 -22.59 -5.46
CA VAL A 527 6.00 -21.57 -5.32
C VAL A 527 6.64 -21.70 -3.94
N TRP A 528 7.94 -21.42 -3.86
CA TRP A 528 8.68 -21.27 -2.61
C TRP A 528 9.52 -20.00 -2.69
N PHE A 529 9.34 -19.11 -1.72
CA PHE A 529 10.10 -17.87 -1.55
C PHE A 529 11.17 -18.10 -0.47
N PRO A 530 12.42 -18.43 -0.82
CA PRO A 530 13.48 -18.65 0.17
C PRO A 530 13.77 -17.42 1.05
N GLY A 531 13.52 -16.20 0.57
CA GLY A 531 13.77 -14.96 1.30
C GLY A 531 12.89 -14.79 2.53
N THR A 532 11.58 -15.02 2.36
CA THR A 532 10.56 -14.94 3.44
C THR A 532 10.19 -16.30 4.04
N GLN A 533 10.70 -17.37 3.43
CA GLN A 533 10.38 -18.77 3.72
C GLN A 533 8.87 -19.04 3.67
N VAL A 534 8.21 -18.51 2.63
CA VAL A 534 6.77 -18.72 2.36
C VAL A 534 6.62 -19.65 1.15
N GLY A 535 5.74 -20.65 1.26
CA GLY A 535 5.43 -21.54 0.15
C GLY A 535 3.94 -21.73 -0.04
N ILE A 536 3.52 -21.92 -1.29
CA ILE A 536 2.16 -22.33 -1.66
C ILE A 536 2.28 -23.50 -2.63
N ALA A 537 1.47 -24.53 -2.47
CA ALA A 537 1.39 -25.67 -3.38
C ALA A 537 -0.04 -26.17 -3.53
N ARG A 538 -0.39 -26.59 -4.73
CA ARG A 538 -1.73 -27.05 -5.10
C ARG A 538 -1.74 -28.52 -5.45
N GLU A 539 -2.85 -29.17 -5.15
CA GLU A 539 -3.15 -30.54 -5.54
C GLU A 539 -3.19 -30.64 -7.07
N VAL A 540 -3.95 -29.73 -7.69
CA VAL A 540 -4.10 -29.63 -9.14
C VAL A 540 -3.36 -28.39 -9.64
N ALA A 541 -2.38 -28.60 -10.52
CA ALA A 541 -1.47 -27.56 -11.01
C ALA A 541 -2.14 -26.39 -11.75
N ALA A 542 -3.31 -26.60 -12.36
CA ALA A 542 -3.98 -25.66 -13.25
C ALA A 542 -5.41 -25.37 -12.81
N GLY A 543 -5.59 -24.87 -11.59
CA GLY A 543 -6.87 -24.41 -11.07
C GLY A 543 -6.87 -24.23 -9.57
N THR A 544 -8.03 -23.87 -9.03
CA THR A 544 -8.25 -23.74 -7.58
C THR A 544 -8.81 -25.01 -6.95
N ARG A 545 -9.36 -25.93 -7.76
CA ARG A 545 -10.01 -27.17 -7.30
C ARG A 545 -9.06 -28.05 -6.49
N GLY A 546 -9.58 -28.61 -5.40
CA GLY A 546 -8.85 -29.51 -4.51
C GLY A 546 -8.13 -28.77 -3.39
N LEU A 547 -7.11 -29.40 -2.81
CA LEU A 547 -6.34 -28.82 -1.71
C LEU A 547 -5.28 -27.85 -2.20
N THR A 548 -5.10 -26.77 -1.44
CA THR A 548 -3.92 -25.91 -1.49
C THR A 548 -3.30 -25.87 -0.10
N LEU A 549 -2.00 -26.13 0.00
CA LEU A 549 -1.21 -26.00 1.22
C LEU A 549 -0.30 -24.79 1.10
N ALA A 550 -0.33 -23.92 2.10
CA ALA A 550 0.67 -22.89 2.29
C ALA A 550 1.41 -23.08 3.62
N VAL A 551 2.67 -22.66 3.65
CA VAL A 551 3.59 -22.84 4.78
C VAL A 551 4.39 -21.56 5.02
N LYS A 552 4.62 -21.23 6.29
CA LYS A 552 5.45 -20.08 6.71
C LYS A 552 6.59 -20.56 7.61
N GLY A 553 7.82 -20.28 7.21
CA GLY A 553 9.02 -20.35 8.05
C GLY A 553 9.42 -18.95 8.53
N GLY A 554 10.68 -18.59 8.38
CA GLY A 554 11.20 -17.24 8.59
C GLY A 554 11.52 -16.97 10.05
N HIS A 555 11.30 -15.73 10.51
CA HIS A 555 11.57 -15.34 11.90
C HIS A 555 10.63 -14.28 12.45
N ASN A 556 10.49 -14.24 13.78
CA ASN A 556 9.60 -13.31 14.49
C ASN A 556 10.13 -11.87 14.59
N GLY A 557 11.02 -11.50 13.67
CA GLY A 557 11.59 -10.16 13.54
C GLY A 557 11.35 -9.54 12.17
N GLU A 558 10.55 -10.21 11.32
CA GLU A 558 10.07 -9.65 10.05
C GLU A 558 9.11 -8.48 10.33
N HIS A 559 9.04 -7.53 9.39
CA HIS A 559 8.10 -6.42 9.51
C HIS A 559 6.67 -6.93 9.59
N HIS A 560 5.87 -6.33 10.47
CA HIS A 560 4.45 -6.70 10.64
C HIS A 560 4.19 -8.17 11.02
N ASN A 561 5.19 -8.89 11.55
CA ASN A 561 5.10 -10.30 12.01
C ASN A 561 4.03 -10.57 13.10
N HIS A 562 3.57 -11.82 13.18
CA HIS A 562 2.52 -12.32 14.09
C HIS A 562 2.97 -13.41 15.09
N ASN A 563 4.27 -13.73 15.16
CA ASN A 563 4.81 -14.85 15.95
C ASN A 563 4.31 -16.22 15.48
N ASP A 564 4.35 -16.44 14.17
CA ASP A 564 3.68 -17.52 13.46
C ASP A 564 4.67 -18.44 12.72
N VAL A 565 5.95 -18.47 13.14
CA VAL A 565 6.97 -19.34 12.53
C VAL A 565 6.55 -20.81 12.60
N GLY A 566 6.43 -21.45 11.43
CA GLY A 566 5.96 -22.81 11.27
C GLY A 566 4.47 -22.95 10.97
N SER A 567 3.74 -21.84 10.81
CA SER A 567 2.31 -21.83 10.49
C SER A 567 2.03 -22.47 9.13
N VAL A 568 0.83 -23.04 9.01
CA VAL A 568 0.29 -23.63 7.78
C VAL A 568 -1.08 -23.04 7.49
N VAL A 569 -1.42 -22.87 6.22
CA VAL A 569 -2.78 -22.51 5.76
C VAL A 569 -3.22 -23.59 4.78
N VAL A 570 -4.47 -24.04 4.90
CA VAL A 570 -5.04 -25.04 3.98
C VAL A 570 -6.32 -24.49 3.39
N ALA A 571 -6.39 -24.41 2.06
CA ALA A 571 -7.57 -24.01 1.32
C ALA A 571 -8.17 -25.18 0.54
N VAL A 572 -9.50 -25.20 0.42
CA VAL A 572 -10.27 -26.14 -0.39
C VAL A 572 -10.93 -25.36 -1.52
N ASP A 573 -10.71 -25.77 -2.76
CA ASP A 573 -11.25 -25.09 -3.95
C ASP A 573 -10.87 -23.59 -4.04
N GLY A 574 -9.72 -23.25 -3.46
CA GLY A 574 -9.22 -21.88 -3.38
C GLY A 574 -9.78 -21.04 -2.23
N VAL A 575 -10.61 -21.61 -1.36
CA VAL A 575 -11.14 -20.94 -0.16
C VAL A 575 -10.46 -21.47 1.10
N PRO A 576 -9.85 -20.61 1.95
CA PRO A 576 -9.17 -21.01 3.17
C PRO A 576 -10.09 -21.70 4.20
N ALA A 577 -9.63 -22.81 4.77
CA ALA A 577 -10.30 -23.58 5.82
C ALA A 577 -9.49 -23.59 7.14
N LEU A 578 -8.18 -23.86 7.05
CA LEU A 578 -7.21 -23.59 8.11
C LEU A 578 -6.52 -22.28 7.75
N VAL A 579 -6.59 -21.28 8.62
CA VAL A 579 -6.35 -19.88 8.25
C VAL A 579 -5.36 -19.17 9.16
N ASP A 580 -4.83 -18.06 8.67
CA ASP A 580 -4.25 -17.02 9.49
C ASP A 580 -5.31 -15.93 9.70
N ALA A 581 -5.44 -15.40 10.92
CA ALA A 581 -6.46 -14.38 11.21
C ALA A 581 -6.25 -13.09 10.39
N GLY A 582 -5.00 -12.75 10.09
CA GLY A 582 -4.60 -11.55 9.38
C GLY A 582 -4.64 -10.29 10.23
N ARG A 583 -4.74 -9.16 9.54
CA ARG A 583 -4.60 -7.83 10.11
C ARG A 583 -5.89 -7.34 10.82
N PRO A 584 -5.85 -7.05 12.13
CA PRO A 584 -6.92 -6.32 12.80
C PRO A 584 -6.87 -4.81 12.49
N THR A 585 -7.89 -4.08 12.90
CA THR A 585 -7.88 -2.61 12.88
C THR A 585 -6.70 -2.08 13.69
N TYR A 586 -5.92 -1.18 13.07
CA TYR A 586 -4.74 -0.62 13.73
C TYR A 586 -5.11 0.35 14.83
N THR A 587 -4.45 0.18 15.98
CA THR A 587 -4.53 1.08 17.12
C THR A 587 -3.12 1.52 17.53
N ALA A 588 -3.00 2.45 18.48
CA ALA A 588 -1.70 2.81 19.04
C ALA A 588 -0.95 1.59 19.62
N GLN A 589 -1.67 0.58 20.11
CA GLN A 589 -1.08 -0.67 20.61
C GLN A 589 -0.33 -1.43 19.51
N THR A 590 -0.82 -1.41 18.27
CA THR A 590 -0.24 -2.14 17.13
C THR A 590 1.22 -1.77 16.87
N PHE A 591 1.58 -0.50 17.08
CA PHE A 591 2.91 0.05 16.82
C PHE A 591 3.74 0.21 18.11
N GLY A 592 3.16 -0.14 19.26
CA GLY A 592 3.78 -0.03 20.56
C GLY A 592 4.46 -1.34 21.02
N PRO A 593 5.15 -1.31 22.17
CA PRO A 593 5.76 -2.51 22.75
C PRO A 593 4.74 -3.60 23.12
N ASP A 594 3.47 -3.22 23.31
CA ASP A 594 2.37 -4.11 23.65
C ASP A 594 1.68 -4.75 22.42
N ARG A 595 2.26 -4.63 21.21
CA ARG A 595 1.75 -5.23 19.97
C ARG A 595 1.38 -6.70 20.16
N TYR A 596 2.26 -7.47 20.79
CA TYR A 596 2.10 -8.90 20.97
C TYR A 596 1.13 -9.29 22.10
N ALA A 597 0.51 -8.32 22.78
CA ALA A 597 -0.68 -8.55 23.60
C ALA A 597 -1.98 -8.59 22.76
N ILE A 598 -1.94 -8.15 21.50
CA ILE A 598 -3.05 -8.30 20.55
C ILE A 598 -3.14 -9.77 20.14
N TRP A 599 -4.32 -10.37 20.26
CA TRP A 599 -4.50 -11.82 20.11
C TRP A 599 -4.09 -12.36 18.71
N THR A 600 -4.28 -11.58 17.64
CA THR A 600 -3.85 -11.94 16.28
C THR A 600 -2.33 -11.93 16.11
N MET A 601 -1.59 -11.34 17.04
CA MET A 601 -0.11 -11.30 17.05
C MET A 601 0.49 -12.35 18.00
N GLN A 602 -0.35 -13.20 18.58
CA GLN A 602 0.08 -14.23 19.52
C GLN A 602 0.13 -15.57 18.81
N SER A 603 1.25 -16.27 18.92
CA SER A 603 1.43 -17.62 18.36
C SER A 603 0.34 -18.61 18.79
N THR A 604 -0.30 -18.37 19.94
CA THR A 604 -1.40 -19.22 20.44
C THR A 604 -2.68 -19.13 19.60
N TRP A 605 -2.80 -18.16 18.70
CA TRP A 605 -3.90 -18.05 17.74
C TRP A 605 -3.49 -18.36 16.30
N HIS A 606 -2.30 -18.94 16.11
CA HIS A 606 -1.77 -19.37 14.82
C HIS A 606 -1.68 -20.88 14.72
N ASN A 607 -1.49 -21.40 13.51
CA ASN A 607 -1.40 -22.84 13.23
C ASN A 607 -0.06 -23.43 13.69
N VAL A 608 0.34 -23.22 14.94
CA VAL A 608 1.66 -23.55 15.53
C VAL A 608 1.50 -24.12 16.94
N PRO A 609 2.51 -24.81 17.51
CA PRO A 609 2.39 -25.32 18.88
C PRO A 609 2.44 -24.21 19.93
N GLU A 610 1.84 -24.48 21.08
CA GLU A 610 2.21 -23.90 22.38
C GLU A 610 2.98 -24.97 23.15
N ILE A 611 4.28 -24.75 23.35
CA ILE A 611 5.19 -25.77 23.87
C ILE A 611 5.26 -25.63 25.39
N ARG A 612 4.71 -26.62 26.11
CA ARG A 612 4.65 -26.62 27.59
C ARG A 612 4.09 -25.32 28.19
N GLY A 613 3.03 -24.79 27.59
CA GLY A 613 2.42 -23.51 28.02
C GLY A 613 3.24 -22.26 27.64
N THR A 614 4.19 -22.39 26.71
CA THR A 614 5.05 -21.29 26.25
C THR A 614 4.79 -21.00 24.77
N ALA A 615 4.39 -19.77 24.49
CA ALA A 615 4.26 -19.21 23.15
C ALA A 615 5.64 -18.94 22.50
N GLN A 616 5.64 -18.60 21.21
CA GLN A 616 6.87 -18.16 20.55
C GLN A 616 7.40 -16.84 21.13
N GLY A 617 8.72 -16.64 21.06
CA GLY A 617 9.35 -15.37 21.43
C GLY A 617 9.41 -14.37 20.28
N GLN A 618 9.84 -13.14 20.57
CA GLN A 618 9.84 -12.01 19.62
C GLN A 618 11.24 -11.66 19.12
N GLY A 619 11.35 -11.29 17.85
CA GLY A 619 12.59 -10.85 17.21
C GLY A 619 13.28 -11.94 16.38
N PRO A 620 14.35 -11.57 15.64
CA PRO A 620 14.96 -12.41 14.61
C PRO A 620 15.65 -13.69 15.14
N ALA A 621 15.94 -13.73 16.44
CA ALA A 621 16.48 -14.93 17.08
C ALA A 621 15.48 -16.09 17.10
N PHE A 622 14.18 -15.79 17.17
CA PHE A 622 13.09 -16.75 17.18
C PHE A 622 12.67 -17.06 15.76
N ARG A 623 13.18 -18.18 15.22
CA ARG A 623 13.14 -18.50 13.79
C ARG A 623 13.03 -19.99 13.51
N ALA A 624 12.64 -20.33 12.29
CA ALA A 624 12.77 -21.69 11.78
C ALA A 624 14.24 -22.02 11.51
N ARG A 625 14.64 -23.26 11.80
CA ARG A 625 15.96 -23.83 11.48
C ARG A 625 15.80 -25.01 10.53
N ASP A 626 16.89 -25.39 9.86
CA ASP A 626 16.97 -26.58 9.01
C ASP A 626 15.80 -26.67 8.02
N VAL A 627 15.50 -25.53 7.39
CA VAL A 627 14.36 -25.41 6.47
C VAL A 627 14.69 -26.06 5.14
N GLU A 628 13.97 -27.11 4.80
CA GLU A 628 14.11 -27.86 3.55
C GLU A 628 12.77 -27.92 2.85
N VAL A 629 12.74 -27.60 1.56
CA VAL A 629 11.54 -27.70 0.73
C VAL A 629 11.82 -28.57 -0.49
N ALA A 630 10.90 -29.49 -0.76
CA ALA A 630 10.93 -30.36 -1.94
C ALA A 630 9.58 -30.26 -2.66
N ASP A 631 9.63 -29.92 -3.95
CA ASP A 631 8.47 -29.95 -4.83
C ASP A 631 8.69 -30.95 -5.98
N GLU A 632 7.95 -32.05 -5.92
CA GLU A 632 7.98 -33.15 -6.89
C GLU A 632 6.59 -33.30 -7.53
N PRO A 633 6.45 -33.88 -8.74
CA PRO A 633 5.14 -33.97 -9.42
C PRO A 633 3.99 -34.58 -8.59
N GLY A 634 4.29 -35.48 -7.64
CA GLY A 634 3.29 -36.09 -6.77
C GLY A 634 3.19 -35.50 -5.37
N ARG A 635 4.11 -34.62 -4.95
CA ARG A 635 4.24 -34.19 -3.55
C ARG A 635 4.91 -32.83 -3.43
N PHE A 636 4.35 -31.96 -2.60
CA PHE A 636 5.06 -30.81 -2.04
C PHE A 636 5.31 -31.07 -0.55
N GLU A 637 6.50 -30.73 -0.06
CA GLU A 637 6.84 -30.91 1.35
C GLU A 637 7.79 -29.83 1.84
N ALA A 638 7.46 -29.25 2.99
CA ALA A 638 8.32 -28.34 3.74
C ALA A 638 8.63 -28.95 5.12
N ARG A 639 9.91 -28.94 5.49
CA ARG A 639 10.42 -29.46 6.76
C ARG A 639 11.16 -28.34 7.47
N MET A 640 10.99 -28.24 8.78
CA MET A 640 11.68 -27.25 9.59
C MET A 640 11.78 -27.68 11.05
N ASP A 641 12.78 -27.18 11.76
CA ASP A 641 12.88 -27.24 13.22
C ASP A 641 12.45 -25.91 13.83
N LEU A 642 11.43 -25.97 14.69
CA LEU A 642 10.80 -24.83 15.35
C LEU A 642 11.41 -24.53 16.71
N ALA A 643 12.32 -25.36 17.24
CA ALA A 643 12.80 -25.21 18.62
C ALA A 643 13.36 -23.82 18.94
N ALA A 644 14.04 -23.16 17.98
CA ALA A 644 14.58 -21.82 18.18
C ALA A 644 13.51 -20.73 18.29
N ALA A 645 12.28 -20.96 17.83
CA ALA A 645 11.17 -20.03 17.96
C ALA A 645 10.58 -19.99 19.39
N TYR A 646 10.91 -20.98 20.25
CA TYR A 646 10.32 -21.12 21.57
C TYR A 646 11.37 -21.02 22.69
N PRO A 647 11.20 -20.08 23.65
CA PRO A 647 12.10 -19.95 24.80
C PRO A 647 11.81 -21.00 25.89
N VAL A 648 11.81 -22.29 25.53
CA VAL A 648 11.48 -23.40 26.45
C VAL A 648 12.75 -24.11 26.93
N PRO A 649 13.05 -24.08 28.24
CA PRO A 649 14.19 -24.82 28.79
C PRO A 649 14.10 -26.32 28.51
N GLY A 650 15.20 -26.89 28.01
CA GLY A 650 15.30 -28.33 27.73
C GLY A 650 14.55 -28.79 26.48
N LEU A 651 14.00 -27.89 25.66
CA LEU A 651 13.55 -28.20 24.30
C LEU A 651 14.78 -28.36 23.40
N GLU A 652 15.04 -29.58 22.95
CA GLU A 652 16.18 -29.87 22.07
C GLU A 652 15.80 -29.70 20.61
N ARG A 653 14.61 -30.20 20.24
CA ARG A 653 14.10 -30.19 18.86
C ARG A 653 12.58 -30.21 18.82
N TRP A 654 12.01 -29.46 17.89
CA TRP A 654 10.62 -29.56 17.49
C TRP A 654 10.53 -29.55 15.96
N ARG A 655 10.54 -30.73 15.35
CA ARG A 655 10.49 -30.85 13.89
C ARG A 655 9.04 -30.81 13.42
N ARG A 656 8.73 -29.92 12.49
CA ARG A 656 7.49 -29.92 11.72
C ARG A 656 7.73 -30.35 10.27
N VAL A 657 6.84 -31.17 9.74
CA VAL A 657 6.78 -31.52 8.31
C VAL A 657 5.36 -31.25 7.82
N ALA A 658 5.21 -30.30 6.91
CA ALA A 658 3.95 -30.01 6.23
C ALA A 658 4.04 -30.52 4.79
N ARG A 659 3.10 -31.37 4.40
CA ARG A 659 3.14 -32.09 3.12
C ARG A 659 1.79 -32.11 2.45
N LEU A 660 1.78 -31.83 1.16
CA LEU A 660 0.66 -32.05 0.25
C LEU A 660 0.99 -33.22 -0.67
N ASP A 661 0.28 -34.32 -0.50
CA ASP A 661 0.29 -35.46 -1.43
C ASP A 661 -0.77 -35.23 -2.51
N ARG A 662 -0.31 -34.94 -3.73
CA ARG A 662 -1.17 -34.62 -4.88
C ARG A 662 -1.90 -35.85 -5.43
N ARG A 663 -1.41 -37.06 -5.13
CA ARG A 663 -2.02 -38.32 -5.59
C ARG A 663 -3.10 -38.80 -4.64
N ALA A 664 -2.87 -38.61 -3.34
CA ALA A 664 -3.81 -38.97 -2.30
C ALA A 664 -4.85 -37.86 -2.01
N ALA A 665 -4.68 -36.66 -2.60
CA ALA A 665 -5.48 -35.47 -2.28
C ALA A 665 -5.53 -35.22 -0.76
N LEU A 666 -4.33 -35.21 -0.15
CA LEU A 666 -4.16 -35.20 1.30
C LEU A 666 -3.08 -34.21 1.71
N VAL A 667 -3.41 -33.34 2.66
CA VAL A 667 -2.45 -32.57 3.43
C VAL A 667 -2.16 -33.28 4.76
N THR A 668 -0.89 -33.33 5.14
CA THR A 668 -0.41 -33.87 6.42
C THR A 668 0.47 -32.83 7.10
N VAL A 669 0.27 -32.65 8.41
CA VAL A 669 1.12 -31.83 9.28
C VAL A 669 1.61 -32.72 10.41
N GLU A 670 2.90 -33.07 10.35
CA GLU A 670 3.54 -33.91 11.35
C GLU A 670 4.43 -33.06 12.26
N ASP A 671 4.22 -33.18 13.56
CA ASP A 671 5.10 -32.61 14.59
C ASP A 671 5.82 -33.73 15.34
N ALA A 672 7.13 -33.62 15.53
CA ALA A 672 7.93 -34.55 16.30
C ALA A 672 8.89 -33.80 17.23
N TRP A 673 8.90 -34.16 18.51
CA TRP A 673 9.61 -33.39 19.54
C TRP A 673 10.60 -34.23 20.34
N THR A 674 11.61 -33.55 20.86
CA THR A 674 12.55 -34.11 21.83
C THR A 674 12.89 -33.06 22.88
N PHE A 675 12.74 -33.47 24.14
CA PHE A 675 13.14 -32.73 25.33
C PHE A 675 14.18 -33.52 26.10
N ALA A 676 14.98 -32.80 26.90
CA ALA A 676 15.93 -33.40 27.84
C ALA A 676 15.25 -34.31 28.89
N ALA A 677 13.99 -34.02 29.25
CA ALA A 677 13.18 -34.81 30.18
C ALA A 677 11.68 -34.66 29.89
N GLY A 678 10.86 -35.58 30.42
CA GLY A 678 9.39 -35.46 30.39
C GLY A 678 8.90 -34.28 31.24
N GLY A 679 7.66 -33.84 31.02
CA GLY A 679 7.13 -32.66 31.72
C GLY A 679 5.69 -32.35 31.32
N GLU A 680 5.32 -31.07 31.45
CA GLU A 680 3.99 -30.59 31.06
C GLU A 680 3.66 -30.91 29.59
N PRO A 681 2.38 -31.14 29.27
CA PRO A 681 1.94 -31.36 27.90
C PRO A 681 2.09 -30.09 27.06
N SER A 682 2.29 -30.29 25.76
CA SER A 682 2.20 -29.21 24.75
C SER A 682 0.83 -29.27 24.06
N VAL A 683 0.44 -28.17 23.42
CA VAL A 683 -0.83 -28.07 22.69
C VAL A 683 -0.52 -27.66 21.25
N LEU A 684 -1.14 -28.32 20.27
CA LEU A 684 -1.13 -27.83 18.89
C LEU A 684 -2.38 -26.99 18.65
N HIS A 685 -2.20 -25.81 18.07
CA HIS A 685 -3.30 -24.95 17.68
C HIS A 685 -3.50 -24.98 16.17
N TYR A 686 -4.76 -24.98 15.75
CA TYR A 686 -5.18 -24.76 14.37
C TYR A 686 -6.38 -23.82 14.34
N LEU A 687 -6.28 -22.73 13.59
CA LEU A 687 -7.33 -21.72 13.45
C LEU A 687 -8.18 -22.05 12.22
N LEU A 688 -9.49 -22.17 12.43
CA LEU A 688 -10.46 -22.64 11.44
C LEU A 688 -11.46 -21.55 11.10
N ALA A 689 -11.76 -21.39 9.82
CA ALA A 689 -12.74 -20.43 9.30
C ALA A 689 -13.97 -21.12 8.72
N GLY A 690 -15.15 -20.56 9.01
CA GLY A 690 -16.44 -21.08 8.58
C GLY A 690 -17.16 -21.90 9.66
N GLU A 691 -18.04 -22.81 9.26
CA GLU A 691 -18.79 -23.65 10.19
C GLU A 691 -17.98 -24.87 10.60
N VAL A 692 -17.80 -25.06 11.91
CA VAL A 692 -16.95 -26.12 12.46
C VAL A 692 -17.80 -27.12 13.24
N GLU A 693 -17.75 -28.38 12.81
CA GLU A 693 -18.45 -29.50 13.42
C GLU A 693 -17.42 -30.51 13.95
N ARG A 694 -17.41 -30.75 15.26
CA ARG A 694 -16.51 -31.71 15.90
C ARG A 694 -17.21 -33.05 16.14
N HIS A 695 -16.47 -34.12 15.92
CA HIS A 695 -16.85 -35.49 16.30
C HIS A 695 -15.89 -36.05 17.37
N ASP A 696 -16.37 -37.03 18.14
CA ASP A 696 -15.61 -37.62 19.26
C ASP A 696 -14.53 -38.61 18.83
N ASP A 697 -14.49 -38.99 17.55
CA ASP A 697 -13.59 -40.01 16.99
C ASP A 697 -12.35 -39.43 16.30
N GLY A 698 -11.92 -38.24 16.73
CA GLY A 698 -10.72 -37.60 16.19
C GLY A 698 -10.95 -36.88 14.86
N ARG A 699 -12.16 -36.36 14.62
CA ARG A 699 -12.53 -35.69 13.37
C ARG A 699 -13.17 -34.33 13.62
N VAL A 700 -12.85 -33.38 12.76
CA VAL A 700 -13.51 -32.07 12.65
C VAL A 700 -13.84 -31.82 11.17
N VAL A 701 -15.09 -31.48 10.88
CA VAL A 701 -15.52 -31.03 9.56
C VAL A 701 -15.59 -29.50 9.57
N VAL A 702 -14.89 -28.86 8.65
CA VAL A 702 -14.89 -27.40 8.46
C VAL A 702 -15.56 -27.12 7.13
N ARG A 703 -16.69 -26.40 7.15
CA ARG A 703 -17.32 -25.86 5.93
C ARG A 703 -16.77 -24.45 5.74
N PRO A 704 -15.84 -24.23 4.79
CA PRO A 704 -15.23 -22.92 4.59
C PRO A 704 -16.30 -21.89 4.19
N PRO A 705 -15.99 -20.59 4.28
CA PRO A 705 -16.84 -19.54 3.72
C PRO A 705 -17.10 -19.73 2.20
N ASP A 706 -17.96 -18.90 1.62
CA ASP A 706 -18.28 -18.88 0.19
C ASP A 706 -18.77 -20.21 -0.44
N GLY A 707 -19.25 -21.16 0.37
CA GLY A 707 -19.85 -22.39 -0.13
C GLY A 707 -18.86 -23.37 -0.78
N ALA A 708 -17.56 -23.26 -0.48
CA ALA A 708 -16.59 -24.27 -0.89
C ALA A 708 -16.87 -25.64 -0.27
N ARG A 709 -16.32 -26.71 -0.86
CA ARG A 709 -16.42 -28.06 -0.30
C ARG A 709 -15.80 -28.09 1.11
N ALA A 710 -16.38 -28.91 1.98
CA ALA A 710 -15.91 -29.00 3.35
C ALA A 710 -14.50 -29.63 3.42
N ALA A 711 -13.68 -29.19 4.36
CA ALA A 711 -12.44 -29.84 4.74
C ALA A 711 -12.72 -30.82 5.89
N LEU A 712 -12.21 -32.05 5.77
CA LEU A 712 -12.19 -33.02 6.85
C LEU A 712 -10.80 -33.02 7.49
N VAL A 713 -10.74 -32.57 8.75
CA VAL A 713 -9.53 -32.57 9.58
C VAL A 713 -9.58 -33.78 10.52
N THR A 714 -8.54 -34.62 10.51
CA THR A 714 -8.50 -35.85 11.32
C THR A 714 -7.17 -36.04 12.06
N TRP A 715 -7.23 -36.74 13.19
CA TRP A 715 -6.08 -37.17 13.98
C TRP A 715 -6.39 -38.48 14.72
N ASP A 716 -5.36 -39.11 15.30
CA ASP A 716 -5.53 -40.27 16.19
C ASP A 716 -6.00 -39.80 17.59
N PRO A 717 -7.24 -40.09 18.02
CA PRO A 717 -7.75 -39.65 19.31
C PRO A 717 -7.03 -40.28 20.52
N ALA A 718 -6.25 -41.36 20.31
CA ALA A 718 -5.40 -41.92 21.36
C ALA A 718 -4.11 -41.08 21.58
N ARG A 719 -3.78 -40.19 20.65
CA ARG A 719 -2.56 -39.36 20.66
C ARG A 719 -2.79 -37.92 21.09
N ALA A 720 -4.03 -37.42 21.04
CA ALA A 720 -4.35 -36.09 21.55
C ALA A 720 -5.83 -35.97 21.94
N THR A 721 -6.10 -35.22 23.00
CA THR A 721 -7.45 -34.77 23.30
C THR A 721 -7.72 -33.43 22.63
N ALA A 722 -8.93 -33.27 22.11
CA ALA A 722 -9.32 -32.06 21.38
C ALA A 722 -10.27 -31.16 22.19
N ALA A 723 -10.12 -29.86 22.01
CA ALA A 723 -11.07 -28.84 22.42
C ALA A 723 -11.26 -27.81 21.28
N LEU A 724 -12.41 -27.14 21.28
CA LEU A 724 -12.69 -26.02 20.38
C LEU A 724 -12.87 -24.76 21.22
N THR A 725 -12.18 -23.69 20.84
CA THR A 725 -12.32 -22.36 21.43
C THR A 725 -12.82 -21.41 20.35
N VAL A 726 -14.02 -20.86 20.52
CA VAL A 726 -14.61 -19.90 19.57
C VAL A 726 -14.18 -18.48 19.94
N ARG A 727 -13.76 -17.70 18.94
CA ARG A 727 -13.46 -16.26 19.05
C ARG A 727 -14.49 -15.49 18.25
N THR A 728 -15.36 -14.76 18.93
CA THR A 728 -16.22 -13.76 18.28
C THR A 728 -15.35 -12.61 17.77
N LEU A 729 -15.64 -12.15 16.54
CA LEU A 729 -14.92 -11.07 15.89
C LEU A 729 -15.74 -9.77 15.97
N GLU A 730 -15.26 -8.85 16.80
CA GLU A 730 -15.83 -7.49 16.95
C GLU A 730 -15.12 -6.48 16.03
N ASP A 731 -13.91 -6.82 15.56
CA ASP A 731 -13.11 -5.97 14.68
C ASP A 731 -13.64 -6.05 13.24
N PRO A 732 -14.06 -4.93 12.61
CA PRO A 732 -14.62 -4.93 11.26
C PRO A 732 -13.63 -5.44 10.21
N MET A 733 -12.33 -5.17 10.34
CA MET A 733 -11.32 -5.64 9.39
C MET A 733 -11.22 -7.18 9.37
N LEU A 734 -11.50 -7.83 10.50
CA LEU A 734 -11.50 -9.28 10.61
C LEU A 734 -12.87 -9.86 10.22
N SER A 735 -13.96 -9.24 10.66
CA SER A 735 -15.31 -9.77 10.41
C SER A 735 -15.77 -9.61 8.96
N GLU A 736 -15.29 -8.60 8.23
CA GLU A 736 -15.48 -8.47 6.78
C GLU A 736 -14.85 -9.63 5.99
N VAL A 737 -13.79 -10.23 6.53
CA VAL A 737 -13.07 -11.35 5.90
C VAL A 737 -13.67 -12.69 6.33
N TRP A 738 -13.83 -12.89 7.64
CA TRP A 738 -14.10 -14.21 8.24
C TRP A 738 -15.53 -14.38 8.75
N GLY A 739 -16.35 -13.33 8.74
CA GLY A 739 -17.67 -13.31 9.35
C GLY A 739 -17.62 -13.11 10.86
N GLU A 740 -18.63 -13.61 11.57
CA GLU A 740 -18.83 -13.30 13.00
C GLU A 740 -17.79 -13.93 13.94
N ARG A 741 -17.09 -14.98 13.51
CA ARG A 741 -16.23 -15.78 14.39
C ARG A 741 -15.15 -16.55 13.65
N LEU A 742 -14.08 -16.87 14.40
CA LEU A 742 -13.11 -17.91 14.08
C LEU A 742 -13.10 -18.97 15.17
N THR A 743 -12.71 -20.20 14.84
CA THR A 743 -12.66 -21.31 15.82
C THR A 743 -11.25 -21.88 15.90
N ARG A 744 -10.66 -21.88 17.09
CA ARG A 744 -9.37 -22.53 17.35
C ARG A 744 -9.59 -23.96 17.79
N LEU A 745 -9.05 -24.92 17.05
CA LEU A 745 -8.88 -26.31 17.45
C LEU A 745 -7.61 -26.43 18.30
N GLU A 746 -7.75 -27.01 19.49
CA GLU A 746 -6.67 -27.25 20.44
C GLU A 746 -6.47 -28.76 20.60
N LEU A 747 -5.29 -29.26 20.25
CA LEU A 747 -4.94 -30.68 20.36
C LEU A 747 -3.88 -30.85 21.45
N ARG A 748 -4.31 -31.28 22.63
CA ARG A 748 -3.42 -31.46 23.78
C ARG A 748 -2.69 -32.79 23.67
N LEU A 749 -1.36 -32.71 23.59
CA LEU A 749 -0.44 -33.84 23.43
C LEU A 749 -0.07 -34.45 24.79
N PRO A 750 0.44 -35.70 24.83
CA PRO A 750 1.03 -36.27 26.04
C PRO A 750 2.28 -35.52 26.50
N GLY A 751 2.50 -35.45 27.82
CA GLY A 751 3.69 -34.83 28.45
C GLY A 751 5.00 -35.63 28.32
N THR A 752 5.22 -36.31 27.19
CA THR A 752 6.38 -37.19 26.99
C THR A 752 7.62 -36.41 26.55
N ALA A 753 8.81 -36.90 26.94
CA ALA A 753 10.08 -36.31 26.51
C ALA A 753 10.30 -36.44 24.99
N ARG A 754 9.76 -37.50 24.39
CA ARG A 754 9.79 -37.76 22.94
C ARG A 754 8.41 -38.15 22.48
N GLY A 755 8.03 -37.71 21.30
CA GLY A 755 6.75 -38.05 20.71
C GLY A 755 6.63 -37.52 19.30
N SER A 756 5.56 -37.94 18.65
CA SER A 756 5.14 -37.43 17.35
C SER A 756 3.63 -37.39 17.27
N PHE A 757 3.13 -36.50 16.43
CA PHE A 757 1.71 -36.31 16.15
C PHE A 757 1.53 -36.00 14.67
N GLU A 758 0.46 -36.51 14.07
CA GLU A 758 0.08 -36.24 12.68
C GLU A 758 -1.34 -35.71 12.64
N LEU A 759 -1.53 -34.55 12.00
CA LEU A 759 -2.83 -34.03 11.57
C LEU A 759 -2.99 -34.30 10.07
N ARG A 760 -4.18 -34.71 9.65
CA ARG A 760 -4.54 -34.93 8.25
C ARG A 760 -5.67 -34.01 7.83
N VAL A 761 -5.59 -33.44 6.64
CA VAL A 761 -6.64 -32.62 6.03
C VAL A 761 -6.92 -33.09 4.62
N GLU A 762 -8.17 -33.44 4.35
CA GLU A 762 -8.65 -33.96 3.07
C GLU A 762 -9.98 -33.27 2.70
N VAL A 763 -10.37 -33.30 1.43
CA VAL A 763 -11.68 -32.76 1.03
C VAL A 763 -12.76 -33.73 1.50
N HIS A 764 -13.72 -33.25 2.28
CA HIS A 764 -14.85 -34.05 2.72
C HIS A 764 -15.70 -34.45 1.49
N PRO A 765 -16.01 -35.75 1.34
CA PRO A 765 -16.77 -36.25 0.21
C PRO A 765 -18.21 -35.74 0.15
#